data_AF-A0A927FHI0-F1
#
_entry.id   AF-A0A927FHI0-F1
#
_cell.length_a   1.000
_cell.length_b   1.000
_cell.length_c   1.000
_cell.angle_alpha   90.00
_cell.angle_beta   90.00
_cell.angle_gamma   90.00
#
_symmetry.space_group_name_H-M   'P 1'
#
loop_
_entity.id
_entity.type
_entity.pdbx_description
1 polymer ?
#
loop_
_entity_poly.entity_id
_entity_poly.type
_entity_poly.pdbx_seq_one_letter_code
_entity_poly.pdbx_strand_id
1 'polypeptide(L)'
;MPSVGFSSNFARVREGDSGRSQVTLTLVLSDASTNPVTVTYTTMLKTYGDATPGLDYVELAPTEVTFAPGELTQQITLEVMGDQLYEADEIFYVDLISASGATLVLTGAEGFRSPWQAVYITNDDQSLMPTVGFSSNFSRVAEGNSGRTQATLTLSLSAASTSPVTVTYSTMLKTYGDATPGVDYLALAPTDVTFAPGELTKQITVEVIGDTLYEADEIFYVDLLSATGASLVLSGAEGFRSSWQAVYITNDDASVLPTVGFNSNFTRVTEGNSGRTQATLTLLLSAASTAPVTVKYTTLLKTYGDATPGVDYVAQAPTEVTFAPGELTKQITVEVLGDSLYEADENFYVDLLSPTGATLVISGAEGFRSPWQAVYITNDDPASSVPNQIKGSAANERWYSTAQNDQIDGGAGSDTVIWGKNAQSYALSLSNGQVIVKDITGQEGTDTLTSIEKLQFADKTVVVESQPHGSYADLPVGLYQFFITAFNAAPGVTYMDQLAAAYRAGMSVKQIVDVFTTKSQFTDVYPTSLSHGQLAQALVNNIVKTSASDVTKQQAVKDITDAMDQANWTVGQVIYQVFGNLASFAYTDATWGNTAKQFANEIAVAKTYTDTLSQSTTDLATLRSVMAPVSHLSDVSTPDLQITLIGQALMQA
;
A
#
# COMPACT_ATOMS: atom_id res chain seq x y z
N MET A 1 -61.59 -15.48 -10.13
CA MET A 1 -61.03 -14.86 -11.36
C MET A 1 -59.71 -14.29 -10.93
N PRO A 2 -58.58 -14.75 -11.49
CA PRO A 2 -57.26 -14.31 -11.04
C PRO A 2 -57.08 -12.81 -11.26
N SER A 3 -56.17 -12.20 -10.50
CA SER A 3 -55.71 -10.85 -10.77
C SER A 3 -54.44 -10.89 -11.63
N VAL A 4 -54.17 -9.83 -12.40
CA VAL A 4 -52.98 -9.74 -13.27
C VAL A 4 -52.27 -8.39 -13.11
N GLY A 5 -50.94 -8.42 -13.13
CA GLY A 5 -50.08 -7.24 -13.09
C GLY A 5 -48.62 -7.56 -13.42
N PHE A 6 -47.78 -6.52 -13.44
CA PHE A 6 -46.33 -6.67 -13.61
C PHE A 6 -45.66 -7.27 -12.36
N SER A 7 -44.62 -8.08 -12.56
CA SER A 7 -43.84 -8.68 -11.47
C SER A 7 -42.85 -7.71 -10.81
N SER A 8 -42.53 -6.58 -11.45
CA SER A 8 -41.62 -5.56 -10.92
C SER A 8 -42.08 -4.14 -11.27
N ASN A 9 -41.55 -3.15 -10.53
CA ASN A 9 -41.89 -1.73 -10.73
C ASN A 9 -41.20 -1.11 -11.94
N PHE A 10 -40.04 -1.65 -12.31
CA PHE A 10 -39.25 -1.14 -13.40
C PHE A 10 -38.40 -2.23 -14.05
N ALA A 11 -37.95 -1.95 -15.26
CA ALA A 11 -36.86 -2.64 -15.95
C ALA A 11 -35.79 -1.61 -16.36
N ARG A 12 -34.58 -2.10 -16.66
CA ARG A 12 -33.50 -1.28 -17.22
C ARG A 12 -32.95 -1.97 -18.45
N VAL A 13 -32.52 -1.18 -19.42
CA VAL A 13 -31.91 -1.65 -20.66
C VAL A 13 -30.92 -0.60 -21.15
N ARG A 14 -29.79 -1.04 -21.69
CA ARG A 14 -28.87 -0.17 -22.43
C ARG A 14 -29.40 0.00 -23.85
N GLU A 15 -29.34 1.21 -24.38
CA GLU A 15 -29.80 1.49 -25.75
C GLU A 15 -28.93 0.79 -26.80
N GLY A 16 -27.60 0.80 -26.59
CA GLY A 16 -26.59 0.21 -27.46
C GLY A 16 -26.29 1.08 -28.68
N ASP A 17 -25.08 0.94 -29.22
CA ASP A 17 -24.53 1.83 -30.26
C ASP A 17 -25.30 1.88 -31.61
N SER A 18 -26.27 0.99 -31.84
CA SER A 18 -27.13 0.97 -33.03
C SER A 18 -28.25 -0.06 -32.95
N GLY A 19 -29.32 0.16 -33.72
CA GLY A 19 -30.32 -0.86 -33.98
C GLY A 19 -31.39 -0.93 -32.88
N ARG A 20 -31.69 -2.14 -32.39
CA ARG A 20 -32.74 -2.34 -31.38
C ARG A 20 -32.29 -3.24 -30.26
N SER A 21 -32.30 -2.70 -29.05
CA SER A 21 -32.12 -3.44 -27.81
C SER A 21 -33.48 -3.90 -27.28
N GLN A 22 -33.53 -5.08 -26.68
CA GLN A 22 -34.78 -5.66 -26.18
C GLN A 22 -34.83 -5.63 -24.66
N VAL A 23 -35.98 -5.27 -24.12
CA VAL A 23 -36.29 -5.36 -22.70
C VAL A 23 -37.54 -6.19 -22.50
N THR A 24 -37.45 -7.17 -21.60
CA THR A 24 -38.54 -8.11 -21.33
C THR A 24 -39.23 -7.74 -20.02
N LEU A 25 -40.53 -7.50 -20.07
CA LEU A 25 -41.37 -7.32 -18.89
C LEU A 25 -42.14 -8.61 -18.61
N THR A 26 -42.29 -8.96 -17.34
CA THR A 26 -43.00 -10.17 -16.91
C THR A 26 -44.33 -9.80 -16.26
N LEU A 27 -45.41 -10.33 -16.82
CA LEU A 27 -46.75 -10.27 -16.26
C LEU A 27 -47.02 -11.54 -15.46
N VAL A 28 -47.75 -11.43 -14.35
CA VAL A 28 -48.03 -12.52 -13.42
C VAL A 28 -49.52 -12.55 -13.07
N LEU A 29 -50.10 -13.75 -13.04
CA LEU A 29 -51.42 -14.01 -12.48
C LEU A 29 -51.33 -14.37 -11.00
N SER A 30 -52.30 -13.91 -10.19
CA SER A 30 -52.39 -14.30 -8.77
C SER A 30 -52.60 -15.80 -8.58
N ASP A 31 -53.35 -16.42 -9.49
CA ASP A 31 -53.76 -17.82 -9.45
C ASP A 31 -53.91 -18.38 -10.87
N ALA A 32 -53.78 -19.70 -11.01
CA ALA A 32 -53.94 -20.36 -12.29
C ALA A 32 -55.42 -20.32 -12.75
N SER A 33 -55.64 -19.94 -14.01
CA SER A 33 -56.98 -19.97 -14.64
C SER A 33 -57.19 -21.27 -15.42
N THR A 34 -58.40 -21.81 -15.39
CA THR A 34 -58.81 -22.96 -16.22
C THR A 34 -59.24 -22.56 -17.64
N ASN A 35 -59.48 -21.27 -17.87
CA ASN A 35 -59.74 -20.68 -19.18
C ASN A 35 -58.59 -19.73 -19.57
N PRO A 36 -58.35 -19.50 -20.87
CA PRO A 36 -57.33 -18.51 -21.29
C PRO A 36 -57.60 -17.13 -20.70
N VAL A 37 -56.53 -16.41 -20.34
CA VAL A 37 -56.58 -15.02 -19.90
C VAL A 37 -55.85 -14.16 -20.93
N THR A 38 -56.51 -13.12 -21.44
CA THR A 38 -55.91 -12.20 -22.42
C THR A 38 -55.76 -10.82 -21.79
N VAL A 39 -54.55 -10.24 -21.89
CA VAL A 39 -54.20 -8.92 -21.38
C VAL A 39 -53.77 -8.02 -22.53
N THR A 40 -54.33 -6.81 -22.59
CA THR A 40 -53.99 -5.78 -23.57
C THR A 40 -53.07 -4.76 -22.92
N TYR A 41 -51.95 -4.42 -23.57
CA TYR A 41 -50.95 -3.47 -23.09
C TYR A 41 -50.49 -2.50 -24.19
N THR A 42 -49.93 -1.35 -23.80
CA THR A 42 -49.43 -0.31 -24.71
C THR A 42 -48.30 0.49 -24.05
N THR A 43 -47.48 1.19 -24.82
CA THR A 43 -46.59 2.23 -24.28
C THR A 43 -47.39 3.51 -24.00
N MET A 44 -47.15 4.17 -22.87
CA MET A 44 -47.79 5.44 -22.54
C MET A 44 -47.26 6.60 -23.40
N LEU A 45 -48.04 7.68 -23.47
CA LEU A 45 -47.65 8.92 -24.15
C LEU A 45 -46.43 9.58 -23.48
N LYS A 46 -45.60 10.25 -24.27
CA LYS A 46 -44.39 10.97 -23.83
C LYS A 46 -44.62 11.91 -22.64
N THR A 47 -45.82 12.43 -22.40
CA THR A 47 -46.10 13.32 -21.25
C THR A 47 -45.81 12.71 -19.87
N TYR A 48 -45.60 11.39 -19.78
CA TYR A 48 -45.31 10.69 -18.53
C TYR A 48 -43.82 10.32 -18.35
N GLY A 49 -42.97 10.47 -19.38
CA GLY A 49 -41.53 10.19 -19.35
C GLY A 49 -40.73 11.25 -20.12
N ASP A 50 -39.41 11.14 -20.18
CA ASP A 50 -38.56 12.01 -20.99
C ASP A 50 -38.14 11.37 -22.32
N ALA A 51 -38.12 10.04 -22.40
CA ALA A 51 -37.88 9.30 -23.64
C ALA A 51 -38.93 9.58 -24.72
N THR A 52 -38.45 9.68 -25.95
CA THR A 52 -39.15 10.06 -27.18
C THR A 52 -39.49 8.84 -28.03
N PRO A 53 -40.78 8.50 -28.22
CA PRO A 53 -41.15 7.42 -29.12
C PRO A 53 -40.68 7.68 -30.56
N GLY A 54 -40.07 6.66 -31.18
CA GLY A 54 -39.49 6.69 -32.51
C GLY A 54 -38.05 7.22 -32.59
N LEU A 55 -37.52 7.78 -31.50
CA LEU A 55 -36.08 8.04 -31.33
C LEU A 55 -35.48 7.03 -30.35
N ASP A 56 -36.09 6.90 -29.17
CA ASP A 56 -35.48 6.21 -28.02
C ASP A 56 -36.13 4.83 -27.79
N TYR A 57 -37.39 4.68 -28.18
CA TYR A 57 -38.08 3.38 -28.16
C TYR A 57 -39.14 3.25 -29.26
N VAL A 58 -39.50 2.00 -29.58
CA VAL A 58 -40.59 1.72 -30.52
C VAL A 58 -41.93 1.83 -29.81
N GLU A 59 -42.76 2.78 -30.25
CA GLU A 59 -44.13 2.93 -29.72
C GLU A 59 -44.98 1.69 -30.03
N LEU A 60 -45.69 1.18 -29.03
CA LEU A 60 -46.60 0.05 -29.19
C LEU A 60 -48.04 0.52 -29.13
N ALA A 61 -48.77 0.31 -30.24
CA ALA A 61 -50.22 0.33 -30.24
C ALA A 61 -50.77 -0.76 -29.29
N PRO A 62 -52.05 -0.66 -28.82
CA PRO A 62 -52.65 -1.67 -27.97
C PRO A 62 -52.48 -3.08 -28.52
N THR A 63 -51.73 -3.91 -27.78
CA THR A 63 -51.30 -5.25 -28.18
C THR A 63 -51.75 -6.27 -27.14
N GLU A 64 -52.10 -7.48 -27.57
CA GLU A 64 -52.60 -8.53 -26.68
C GLU A 64 -51.52 -9.59 -26.37
N VAL A 65 -51.55 -10.11 -25.14
CA VAL A 65 -50.81 -11.29 -24.72
C VAL A 65 -51.74 -12.26 -24.00
N THR A 66 -51.61 -13.55 -24.25
CA THR A 66 -52.52 -14.58 -23.71
C THR A 66 -51.78 -15.58 -22.84
N PHE A 67 -52.29 -15.82 -21.63
CA PHE A 67 -51.92 -16.92 -20.76
C PHE A 67 -52.77 -18.13 -21.13
N ALA A 68 -52.14 -19.25 -21.47
CA ALA A 68 -52.84 -20.50 -21.66
C ALA A 68 -53.41 -21.02 -20.31
N PRO A 69 -54.43 -21.90 -20.33
CA PRO A 69 -54.94 -22.49 -19.09
C PRO A 69 -53.83 -23.12 -18.24
N GLY A 70 -53.75 -22.70 -16.97
CA GLY A 70 -52.73 -23.16 -16.03
C GLY A 70 -51.44 -22.33 -15.98
N GLU A 71 -51.19 -21.42 -16.92
CA GLU A 71 -50.01 -20.55 -16.89
C GLU A 71 -50.14 -19.43 -15.86
N LEU A 72 -49.06 -19.14 -15.14
CA LEU A 72 -49.01 -18.09 -14.12
C LEU A 72 -48.20 -16.87 -14.53
N THR A 73 -47.34 -17.00 -15.55
CA THR A 73 -46.43 -15.93 -15.96
C THR A 73 -46.38 -15.85 -17.47
N GLN A 74 -46.33 -14.64 -17.99
CA GLN A 74 -46.13 -14.40 -19.41
C GLN A 74 -45.19 -13.21 -19.60
N GLN A 75 -44.38 -13.28 -20.66
CA GLN A 75 -43.42 -12.24 -20.99
C GLN A 75 -43.91 -11.43 -22.19
N ILE A 76 -43.66 -10.13 -22.13
CA ILE A 76 -43.77 -9.20 -23.26
C ILE A 76 -42.40 -8.57 -23.50
N THR A 77 -42.10 -8.23 -24.75
CA THR A 77 -40.82 -7.67 -25.15
C THR A 77 -41.04 -6.33 -25.80
N LEU A 78 -40.25 -5.35 -25.38
CA LEU A 78 -40.24 -3.99 -25.92
C LEU A 78 -38.89 -3.77 -26.61
N GLU A 79 -38.89 -2.88 -27.59
CA GLU A 79 -37.69 -2.51 -28.33
C GLU A 79 -37.29 -1.06 -27.99
N VAL A 80 -36.06 -0.90 -27.52
CA VAL A 80 -35.36 0.37 -27.33
C VAL A 80 -34.47 0.60 -28.53
N MET A 81 -34.46 1.83 -29.03
CA MET A 81 -33.71 2.20 -30.22
C MET A 81 -32.33 2.65 -29.79
N GLY A 82 -31.30 2.06 -30.39
CA GLY A 82 -29.92 2.39 -30.09
C GLY A 82 -29.32 3.30 -31.15
N ASP A 83 -28.50 4.26 -30.73
CA ASP A 83 -27.70 5.10 -31.60
C ASP A 83 -26.32 5.42 -31.00
N GLN A 84 -25.68 6.53 -31.41
CA GLN A 84 -24.33 6.90 -30.94
C GLN A 84 -24.29 8.32 -30.36
N LEU A 85 -25.44 8.87 -30.00
CA LEU A 85 -25.59 10.21 -29.47
C LEU A 85 -25.60 10.12 -27.95
N TYR A 86 -24.68 10.85 -27.32
CA TYR A 86 -24.69 10.95 -25.86
C TYR A 86 -25.94 11.68 -25.37
N GLU A 87 -26.75 10.95 -24.62
CA GLU A 87 -27.98 11.40 -23.98
C GLU A 87 -27.92 11.14 -22.46
N ALA A 88 -28.81 11.78 -21.70
CA ALA A 88 -28.96 11.45 -20.28
C ALA A 88 -29.81 10.17 -20.16
N ASP A 89 -29.66 9.40 -19.08
CA ASP A 89 -30.56 8.25 -18.83
C ASP A 89 -32.04 8.70 -18.86
N GLU A 90 -32.84 8.01 -19.67
CA GLU A 90 -34.24 8.36 -19.93
C GLU A 90 -35.22 7.30 -19.42
N ILE A 91 -36.51 7.63 -19.40
CA ILE A 91 -37.59 6.77 -18.91
C ILE A 91 -38.82 6.81 -19.82
N PHE A 92 -39.42 5.64 -20.07
CA PHE A 92 -40.77 5.50 -20.61
C PHE A 92 -41.60 4.51 -19.79
N TYR A 93 -42.91 4.43 -20.05
CA TYR A 93 -43.84 3.61 -19.27
C TYR A 93 -44.67 2.70 -20.16
N VAL A 94 -44.97 1.49 -19.67
CA VAL A 94 -45.89 0.54 -20.30
C VAL A 94 -47.10 0.33 -19.41
N ASP A 95 -48.29 0.41 -19.99
CA ASP A 95 -49.58 0.34 -19.31
C ASP A 95 -50.35 -0.95 -19.68
N LEU A 96 -51.04 -1.54 -18.71
CA LEU A 96 -52.02 -2.59 -18.93
C LEU A 96 -53.42 -1.96 -19.07
N ILE A 97 -53.98 -1.98 -20.28
CA ILE A 97 -55.22 -1.27 -20.64
C ILE A 97 -56.47 -2.08 -20.26
N SER A 98 -56.46 -3.38 -20.53
CA SER A 98 -57.59 -4.27 -20.24
C SER A 98 -57.17 -5.70 -20.01
N ALA A 99 -57.97 -6.46 -19.27
CA ALA A 99 -57.81 -7.90 -19.14
C ALA A 99 -59.18 -8.60 -19.30
N SER A 100 -59.19 -9.72 -20.03
CA SER A 100 -60.32 -10.61 -20.19
C SER A 100 -60.01 -11.94 -19.51
N GLY A 101 -60.89 -12.41 -18.63
CA GLY A 101 -60.66 -13.60 -17.80
C GLY A 101 -59.83 -13.38 -16.54
N ALA A 102 -59.32 -12.16 -16.32
CA ALA A 102 -58.63 -11.72 -15.10
C ALA A 102 -59.01 -10.28 -14.72
N THR A 103 -58.79 -9.91 -13.47
CA THR A 103 -58.97 -8.54 -12.98
C THR A 103 -57.64 -7.80 -13.05
N LEU A 104 -57.60 -6.62 -13.67
CA LEU A 104 -56.43 -5.74 -13.60
C LEU A 104 -56.26 -5.21 -12.18
N VAL A 105 -55.05 -5.31 -11.62
CA VAL A 105 -54.75 -4.70 -10.33
C VAL A 105 -54.41 -3.23 -10.53
N LEU A 106 -55.37 -2.35 -10.26
CA LEU A 106 -55.24 -0.91 -10.49
C LEU A 106 -54.54 -0.18 -9.33
N THR A 107 -54.39 -0.81 -8.16
CA THR A 107 -53.77 -0.21 -6.97
C THR A 107 -53.13 -1.30 -6.10
N GLY A 108 -51.79 -1.35 -5.99
CA GLY A 108 -50.99 -1.81 -4.84
C GLY A 108 -51.33 -3.11 -4.07
N ALA A 109 -52.37 -3.85 -4.42
CA ALA A 109 -52.95 -4.94 -3.66
C ALA A 109 -52.35 -6.27 -4.13
N GLU A 110 -52.35 -7.27 -3.24
CA GLU A 110 -51.85 -8.63 -3.55
C GLU A 110 -50.37 -8.71 -3.99
N GLY A 111 -49.55 -7.72 -3.64
CA GLY A 111 -48.12 -7.68 -3.97
C GLY A 111 -47.78 -7.02 -5.32
N PHE A 112 -48.78 -6.68 -6.12
CA PHE A 112 -48.64 -5.89 -7.35
C PHE A 112 -48.54 -4.40 -7.04
N ARG A 113 -47.79 -3.65 -7.84
CA ARG A 113 -47.38 -2.29 -7.46
C ARG A 113 -48.05 -1.17 -8.27
N SER A 114 -48.41 -1.39 -9.54
CA SER A 114 -49.12 -0.44 -10.41
C SER A 114 -49.62 -1.12 -11.70
N PRO A 115 -50.70 -0.66 -12.37
CA PRO A 115 -51.07 -1.17 -13.71
C PRO A 115 -50.08 -0.78 -14.81
N TRP A 116 -49.09 0.06 -14.48
CA TRP A 116 -48.00 0.46 -15.37
C TRP A 116 -46.62 0.13 -14.79
N GLN A 117 -45.65 -0.07 -15.67
CA GLN A 117 -44.25 -0.35 -15.34
C GLN A 117 -43.33 0.64 -16.04
N ALA A 118 -42.33 1.16 -15.31
CA ALA A 118 -41.32 2.04 -15.87
C ALA A 118 -40.20 1.24 -16.56
N VAL A 119 -39.66 1.78 -17.64
CA VAL A 119 -38.48 1.25 -18.32
C VAL A 119 -37.45 2.37 -18.38
N TYR A 120 -36.31 2.16 -17.74
CA TYR A 120 -35.17 3.08 -17.83
C TYR A 120 -34.27 2.67 -18.98
N ILE A 121 -34.00 3.61 -19.87
CA ILE A 121 -33.00 3.51 -20.92
C ILE A 121 -31.72 4.12 -20.36
N THR A 122 -30.66 3.32 -20.27
CA THR A 122 -29.36 3.80 -19.78
C THR A 122 -28.45 4.08 -20.96
N ASN A 123 -27.94 5.31 -21.04
CA ASN A 123 -27.04 5.70 -22.12
C ASN A 123 -25.70 4.99 -21.98
N ASP A 124 -25.25 4.30 -23.04
CA ASP A 124 -23.93 3.70 -23.11
C ASP A 124 -22.96 4.40 -24.07
N ASP A 125 -23.39 5.51 -24.68
CA ASP A 125 -22.56 6.34 -25.54
C ASP A 125 -21.59 7.26 -24.79
N GLN A 126 -20.49 7.61 -25.48
CA GLN A 126 -19.52 8.57 -24.96
C GLN A 126 -19.89 10.01 -25.31
N SER A 127 -19.89 10.89 -24.31
CA SER A 127 -20.04 12.33 -24.53
C SER A 127 -18.91 12.87 -25.42
N LEU A 128 -19.27 13.56 -26.50
CA LEU A 128 -18.32 14.28 -27.36
C LEU A 128 -17.92 15.65 -26.80
N MET A 129 -18.54 16.09 -25.70
CA MET A 129 -18.20 17.36 -25.07
C MET A 129 -16.98 17.17 -24.16
N PRO A 130 -15.87 17.90 -24.38
CA PRO A 130 -14.69 17.73 -23.56
C PRO A 130 -14.94 18.21 -22.13
N THR A 131 -14.16 17.70 -21.20
CA THR A 131 -14.09 18.22 -19.84
C THR A 131 -12.90 19.16 -19.71
N VAL A 132 -12.93 20.07 -18.73
CA VAL A 132 -11.85 21.03 -18.47
C VAL A 132 -11.49 21.10 -16.99
N GLY A 133 -10.19 21.22 -16.69
CA GLY A 133 -9.67 21.37 -15.34
C GLY A 133 -8.20 21.76 -15.29
N PHE A 134 -7.66 21.96 -14.09
CA PHE A 134 -6.23 22.22 -13.89
C PHE A 134 -5.39 20.95 -14.09
N SER A 135 -4.24 21.10 -14.75
CA SER A 135 -3.29 20.00 -15.00
C SER A 135 -2.44 19.62 -13.78
N SER A 136 -2.42 20.47 -12.73
CA SER A 136 -1.67 20.24 -11.48
C SER A 136 -2.46 20.69 -10.25
N ASN A 137 -2.16 20.10 -9.10
CA ASN A 137 -2.72 20.50 -7.80
C ASN A 137 -2.18 21.84 -7.30
N PHE A 138 -0.94 22.17 -7.67
CA PHE A 138 -0.28 23.38 -7.18
C PHE A 138 0.76 23.92 -8.16
N SER A 139 1.13 25.18 -7.96
CA SER A 139 2.32 25.82 -8.53
C SER A 139 3.12 26.51 -7.42
N ARG A 140 4.41 26.77 -7.69
CA ARG A 140 5.31 27.51 -6.80
C ARG A 140 5.92 28.66 -7.58
N VAL A 141 6.03 29.82 -6.95
CA VAL A 141 6.60 31.02 -7.55
C VAL A 141 7.32 31.81 -6.47
N ALA A 142 8.55 32.25 -6.75
CA ALA A 142 9.24 33.20 -5.89
C ALA A 142 8.63 34.59 -6.06
N GLU A 143 8.44 35.32 -4.96
CA GLU A 143 7.88 36.68 -5.01
C GLU A 143 8.79 37.65 -5.77
N GLY A 144 10.10 37.54 -5.56
CA GLY A 144 11.11 38.41 -6.13
C GLY A 144 11.27 39.70 -5.34
N ASN A 145 12.44 40.32 -5.42
CA ASN A 145 12.75 41.46 -4.54
C ASN A 145 12.01 42.79 -4.86
N SER A 146 11.20 42.84 -5.93
CA SER A 146 10.41 44.01 -6.34
C SER A 146 9.50 43.69 -7.54
N GLY A 147 8.43 44.47 -7.71
CA GLY A 147 7.64 44.45 -8.93
C GLY A 147 6.63 43.32 -8.94
N ARG A 148 6.50 42.61 -10.07
CA ARG A 148 5.51 41.54 -10.23
C ARG A 148 6.10 40.32 -10.94
N THR A 149 5.79 39.15 -10.40
CA THR A 149 6.16 37.84 -10.97
C THR A 149 4.91 37.08 -11.38
N GLN A 150 4.93 36.38 -12.52
CA GLN A 150 3.76 35.65 -13.01
C GLN A 150 3.73 34.22 -12.49
N ALA A 151 2.73 33.90 -11.67
CA ALA A 151 2.33 32.53 -11.40
C ALA A 151 1.56 32.00 -12.61
N THR A 152 2.12 30.99 -13.31
CA THR A 152 1.49 30.42 -14.51
C THR A 152 0.78 29.11 -14.17
N LEU A 153 -0.52 29.05 -14.44
CA LEU A 153 -1.37 27.88 -14.24
C LEU A 153 -1.80 27.33 -15.60
N THR A 154 -1.85 26.01 -15.73
CA THR A 154 -2.23 25.33 -16.98
C THR A 154 -3.59 24.66 -16.82
N LEU A 155 -4.51 25.04 -17.70
CA LEU A 155 -5.80 24.39 -17.93
C LEU A 155 -5.65 23.38 -19.08
N SER A 156 -6.39 22.28 -19.04
CA SER A 156 -6.42 21.30 -20.14
C SER A 156 -7.83 20.83 -20.46
N LEU A 157 -8.07 20.43 -21.70
CA LEU A 157 -9.28 19.76 -22.15
C LEU A 157 -9.04 18.25 -22.28
N SER A 158 -10.05 17.42 -21.97
CA SER A 158 -9.95 15.95 -22.13
C SER A 158 -9.87 15.52 -23.60
N ALA A 159 -10.47 16.31 -24.48
CA ALA A 159 -10.42 16.13 -25.92
C ALA A 159 -10.44 17.49 -26.63
N ALA A 160 -9.95 17.51 -27.87
CA ALA A 160 -9.95 18.71 -28.69
C ALA A 160 -11.38 19.02 -29.15
N SER A 161 -11.88 20.22 -28.87
CA SER A 161 -13.17 20.68 -29.39
C SER A 161 -13.05 21.24 -30.81
N THR A 162 -14.05 21.01 -31.64
CA THR A 162 -14.18 21.65 -32.97
C THR A 162 -14.76 23.06 -32.89
N SER A 163 -15.26 23.45 -31.73
CA SER A 163 -15.79 24.79 -31.43
C SER A 163 -15.00 25.44 -30.29
N PRO A 164 -15.02 26.78 -30.16
CA PRO A 164 -14.34 27.44 -29.04
C PRO A 164 -14.92 26.99 -27.69
N VAL A 165 -14.05 26.76 -26.71
CA VAL A 165 -14.44 26.49 -25.32
C VAL A 165 -14.03 27.68 -24.46
N THR A 166 -14.96 28.25 -23.70
CA THR A 166 -14.68 29.40 -22.81
C THR A 166 -14.82 28.99 -21.36
N VAL A 167 -13.83 29.34 -20.54
CA VAL A 167 -13.77 29.03 -19.11
C VAL A 167 -13.61 30.33 -18.33
N THR A 168 -14.44 30.52 -17.32
CA THR A 168 -14.37 31.65 -16.40
C THR A 168 -13.66 31.23 -15.12
N TYR A 169 -12.69 32.01 -14.64
CA TYR A 169 -11.90 31.72 -13.46
C TYR A 169 -11.67 32.97 -12.59
N SER A 170 -11.30 32.79 -11.32
CA SER A 170 -10.97 33.88 -10.39
C SER A 170 -10.04 33.42 -9.27
N THR A 171 -9.42 34.36 -8.54
CA THR A 171 -8.76 34.02 -7.27
C THR A 171 -9.79 33.89 -6.15
N MET A 172 -9.66 32.89 -5.28
CA MET A 172 -10.54 32.72 -4.11
C MET A 172 -10.31 33.81 -3.05
N LEU A 173 -11.27 33.98 -2.14
CA LEU A 173 -11.15 34.90 -1.01
C LEU A 173 -10.07 34.44 -0.01
N LYS A 174 -9.44 35.40 0.69
CA LYS A 174 -8.37 35.17 1.67
C LYS A 174 -8.71 34.11 2.74
N THR A 175 -9.98 33.86 3.07
CA THR A 175 -10.36 32.84 4.06
C THR A 175 -9.79 31.43 3.80
N TYR A 176 -9.35 31.14 2.57
CA TYR A 176 -8.80 29.84 2.19
C TYR A 176 -7.27 29.77 2.19
N GLY A 177 -6.53 30.88 2.34
CA GLY A 177 -5.06 30.93 2.35
C GLY A 177 -4.50 32.02 3.28
N ASP A 178 -3.19 32.05 3.52
CA ASP A 178 -2.54 33.07 4.35
C ASP A 178 -2.07 34.30 3.56
N ALA A 179 -1.81 34.13 2.25
CA ALA A 179 -1.47 35.24 1.36
C ALA A 179 -2.61 36.28 1.25
N THR A 180 -2.22 37.55 1.27
CA THR A 180 -3.05 38.75 1.32
C THR A 180 -3.19 39.42 -0.06
N PRO A 181 -4.42 39.52 -0.60
CA PRO A 181 -4.67 40.30 -1.81
C PRO A 181 -4.19 41.75 -1.70
N GLY A 182 -3.43 42.20 -2.70
CA GLY A 182 -2.88 43.55 -2.80
C GLY A 182 -1.61 43.79 -2.00
N VAL A 183 -1.16 42.81 -1.20
CA VAL A 183 0.18 42.79 -0.57
C VAL A 183 1.02 41.75 -1.29
N ASP A 184 0.55 40.50 -1.34
CA ASP A 184 1.37 39.35 -1.78
C ASP A 184 1.01 38.94 -3.22
N TYR A 185 -0.21 39.21 -3.66
CA TYR A 185 -0.66 38.97 -5.05
C TYR A 185 -1.79 39.91 -5.49
N LEU A 186 -2.01 39.99 -6.79
CA LEU A 186 -3.12 40.74 -7.39
C LEU A 186 -4.32 39.82 -7.59
N ALA A 187 -5.35 40.01 -6.78
CA ALA A 187 -6.59 39.25 -6.90
C ALA A 187 -7.26 39.46 -8.27
N LEU A 188 -7.70 38.36 -8.87
CA LEU A 188 -8.44 38.36 -10.13
C LEU A 188 -9.94 38.26 -9.84
N ALA A 189 -10.69 39.23 -10.37
CA ALA A 189 -12.13 39.11 -10.54
C ALA A 189 -12.46 38.02 -11.58
N PRO A 190 -13.71 37.52 -11.66
CA PRO A 190 -14.13 36.57 -12.69
C PRO A 190 -13.68 37.02 -14.09
N THR A 191 -12.81 36.21 -14.70
CA THR A 191 -12.13 36.50 -15.97
C THR A 191 -12.28 35.30 -16.89
N ASP A 192 -12.49 35.55 -18.18
CA ASP A 192 -12.65 34.50 -19.18
C ASP A 192 -11.34 34.16 -19.89
N VAL A 193 -11.17 32.88 -20.21
CA VAL A 193 -10.15 32.39 -21.13
C VAL A 193 -10.79 31.45 -22.15
N THR A 194 -10.39 31.57 -23.43
CA THR A 194 -10.97 30.78 -24.52
C THR A 194 -9.91 29.87 -25.16
N PHE A 195 -10.22 28.58 -25.21
CA PHE A 195 -9.54 27.61 -26.06
C PHE A 195 -10.06 27.78 -27.50
N ALA A 196 -9.14 28.00 -28.44
CA ALA A 196 -9.49 27.96 -29.86
C ALA A 196 -9.87 26.53 -30.27
N PRO A 197 -10.64 26.33 -31.36
CA PRO A 197 -10.87 25.00 -31.91
C PRO A 197 -9.56 24.22 -32.11
N GLY A 198 -9.51 23.00 -31.61
CA GLY A 198 -8.33 22.13 -31.65
C GLY A 198 -7.31 22.33 -30.51
N GLU A 199 -7.42 23.39 -29.70
CA GLU A 199 -6.50 23.67 -28.59
C GLU A 199 -6.80 22.77 -27.40
N LEU A 200 -5.79 22.07 -26.88
CA LEU A 200 -5.94 21.15 -25.74
C LEU A 200 -5.51 21.75 -24.41
N THR A 201 -4.66 22.78 -24.42
CA THR A 201 -4.12 23.38 -23.19
C THR A 201 -4.15 24.90 -23.29
N LYS A 202 -4.33 25.55 -22.13
CA LYS A 202 -4.32 27.01 -22.03
C LYS A 202 -3.59 27.44 -20.78
N GLN A 203 -2.77 28.48 -20.90
CA GLN A 203 -2.12 29.10 -19.74
C GLN A 203 -2.93 30.31 -19.29
N ILE A 204 -3.12 30.41 -17.98
CA ILE A 204 -3.60 31.60 -17.29
C ILE A 204 -2.54 32.04 -16.29
N THR A 205 -2.53 33.33 -15.93
CA THR A 205 -1.53 33.89 -15.03
C THR A 205 -2.17 34.69 -13.92
N VAL A 206 -1.63 34.58 -12.71
CA VAL A 206 -1.87 35.51 -11.59
C VAL A 206 -0.56 36.21 -11.27
N GLU A 207 -0.60 37.52 -11.03
CA GLU A 207 0.59 38.29 -10.67
C GLU A 207 0.82 38.25 -9.16
N VAL A 208 2.00 37.80 -8.74
CA VAL A 208 2.55 37.86 -7.38
C VAL A 208 3.35 39.16 -7.24
N ILE A 209 3.20 39.84 -6.11
CA ILE A 209 3.86 41.11 -5.82
C ILE A 209 5.15 40.77 -5.08
N GLY A 210 6.27 41.33 -5.54
CA GLY A 210 7.56 41.13 -4.89
C GLY A 210 7.97 42.32 -4.02
N ASP A 211 8.59 42.05 -2.87
CA ASP A 211 9.17 43.09 -2.01
C ASP A 211 10.51 42.68 -1.37
N THR A 212 10.89 43.20 -0.20
CA THR A 212 12.19 42.88 0.43
C THR A 212 12.04 42.44 1.89
N LEU A 213 10.81 42.19 2.32
CA LEU A 213 10.46 41.81 3.66
C LEU A 213 10.61 40.30 3.78
N TYR A 214 11.34 39.85 4.80
CA TYR A 214 11.39 38.43 5.09
C TYR A 214 10.06 37.93 5.66
N GLU A 215 9.39 37.07 4.92
CA GLU A 215 8.11 36.45 5.25
C GLU A 215 8.21 34.91 5.21
N ALA A 216 7.18 34.22 5.69
CA ALA A 216 7.08 32.76 5.53
C ALA A 216 6.50 32.43 4.15
N ASP A 217 6.76 31.24 3.62
CA ASP A 217 6.06 30.78 2.41
C ASP A 217 4.53 30.84 2.61
N GLU A 218 3.83 31.49 1.69
CA GLU A 218 2.38 31.73 1.75
C GLU A 218 1.62 31.01 0.62
N ILE A 219 0.30 30.93 0.73
CA ILE A 219 -0.58 30.26 -0.24
C ILE A 219 -1.83 31.08 -0.58
N PHE A 220 -2.21 31.08 -1.87
CA PHE A 220 -3.53 31.45 -2.35
C PHE A 220 -4.09 30.41 -3.36
N TYR A 221 -5.34 30.59 -3.79
CA TYR A 221 -6.04 29.63 -4.64
C TYR A 221 -6.71 30.30 -5.84
N VAL A 222 -6.75 29.59 -6.97
CA VAL A 222 -7.45 29.97 -8.20
C VAL A 222 -8.55 28.95 -8.49
N ASP A 223 -9.76 29.41 -8.82
CA ASP A 223 -10.95 28.59 -9.02
C ASP A 223 -11.53 28.75 -10.42
N LEU A 224 -12.04 27.66 -11.00
CA LEU A 224 -12.83 27.65 -12.23
C LEU A 224 -14.32 27.75 -11.87
N LEU A 225 -14.96 28.84 -12.31
CA LEU A 225 -16.33 29.19 -11.95
C LEU A 225 -17.37 28.58 -12.90
N SER A 226 -17.07 28.58 -14.21
CA SER A 226 -17.97 28.05 -15.25
C SER A 226 -17.21 27.72 -16.53
N ALA A 227 -17.77 26.81 -17.33
CA ALA A 227 -17.31 26.52 -18.69
C ALA A 227 -18.49 26.48 -19.67
N THR A 228 -18.27 27.02 -20.88
CA THR A 228 -19.20 26.93 -22.01
C THR A 228 -18.51 26.18 -23.14
N GLY A 229 -19.17 25.13 -23.67
CA GLY A 229 -18.60 24.22 -24.67
C GLY A 229 -17.76 23.08 -24.07
N ALA A 230 -17.70 22.98 -22.75
CA ALA A 230 -17.07 21.91 -21.98
C ALA A 230 -17.77 21.75 -20.61
N SER A 231 -17.55 20.62 -19.94
CA SER A 231 -17.95 20.40 -18.54
C SER A 231 -16.77 20.63 -17.59
N LEU A 232 -17.00 21.26 -16.43
CA LEU A 232 -15.96 21.39 -15.39
C LEU A 232 -15.72 20.04 -14.69
N VAL A 233 -14.46 19.67 -14.49
CA VAL A 233 -14.11 18.54 -13.62
C VAL A 233 -14.06 19.00 -12.17
N LEU A 234 -15.03 18.55 -11.38
CA LEU A 234 -15.14 18.94 -9.96
C LEU A 234 -14.15 18.19 -9.05
N SER A 235 -13.74 16.97 -9.41
CA SER A 235 -12.72 16.22 -8.65
C SER A 235 -12.13 15.04 -9.44
N GLY A 236 -10.80 14.98 -9.57
CA GLY A 236 -10.01 13.75 -9.80
C GLY A 236 -10.29 12.86 -11.02
N ALA A 237 -11.23 13.23 -11.90
CA ALA A 237 -11.57 12.44 -13.09
C ALA A 237 -10.65 12.78 -14.28
N GLU A 238 -10.47 11.82 -15.20
CA GLU A 238 -9.86 12.01 -16.54
C GLU A 238 -8.44 12.64 -16.53
N GLY A 239 -7.65 12.39 -15.48
CA GLY A 239 -6.29 12.94 -15.36
C GLY A 239 -6.23 14.38 -14.87
N PHE A 240 -7.37 15.05 -14.70
CA PHE A 240 -7.49 16.32 -14.01
C PHE A 240 -7.43 16.14 -12.50
N ARG A 241 -7.05 17.21 -11.82
CA ARG A 241 -6.89 17.19 -10.38
C ARG A 241 -8.10 17.77 -9.65
N SER A 242 -8.48 19.02 -9.95
CA SER A 242 -9.70 19.64 -9.41
C SER A 242 -10.11 20.88 -10.22
N SER A 243 -11.25 21.49 -9.89
CA SER A 243 -11.69 22.78 -10.43
C SER A 243 -10.94 23.97 -9.83
N TRP A 244 -10.05 23.75 -8.86
CA TRP A 244 -9.21 24.76 -8.24
C TRP A 244 -7.73 24.34 -8.20
N GLN A 245 -6.83 25.30 -8.02
CA GLN A 245 -5.40 25.05 -7.90
C GLN A 245 -4.80 25.97 -6.83
N ALA A 246 -3.92 25.41 -5.99
CA ALA A 246 -3.12 26.15 -5.04
C ALA A 246 -1.92 26.85 -5.72
N VAL A 247 -1.58 28.04 -5.27
CA VAL A 247 -0.35 28.75 -5.67
C VAL A 247 0.42 29.09 -4.40
N TYR A 248 1.62 28.53 -4.28
CA TYR A 248 2.53 28.83 -3.18
C TYR A 248 3.48 29.95 -3.59
N ILE A 249 3.50 31.02 -2.82
CA ILE A 249 4.47 32.11 -2.91
C ILE A 249 5.63 31.73 -2.00
N THR A 250 6.83 31.56 -2.56
CA THR A 250 8.03 31.22 -1.79
C THR A 250 8.84 32.48 -1.50
N ASN A 251 9.18 32.70 -0.23
CA ASN A 251 9.98 33.87 0.16
C ASN A 251 11.41 33.71 -0.36
N ASP A 252 11.89 34.67 -1.16
CA ASP A 252 13.28 34.72 -1.64
C ASP A 252 14.11 35.84 -1.00
N ASP A 253 13.55 36.53 0.00
CA ASP A 253 14.23 37.57 0.75
C ASP A 253 15.11 37.06 1.90
N ALA A 254 16.15 37.84 2.20
CA ALA A 254 17.10 37.53 3.25
C ALA A 254 16.54 37.90 4.63
N SER A 255 16.59 36.98 5.59
CA SER A 255 16.20 37.28 6.97
C SER A 255 17.12 38.35 7.57
N VAL A 256 16.54 39.32 8.27
CA VAL A 256 17.29 40.38 9.00
C VAL A 256 17.83 39.91 10.35
N LEU A 257 17.43 38.73 10.82
CA LEU A 257 17.97 38.11 12.04
C LEU A 257 19.19 37.25 11.71
N PRO A 258 20.25 37.25 12.54
CA PRO A 258 21.32 36.28 12.38
C PRO A 258 20.78 34.87 12.62
N THR A 259 21.47 33.88 12.07
CA THR A 259 21.19 32.46 12.34
C THR A 259 22.12 31.94 13.42
N VAL A 260 21.66 31.03 14.28
CA VAL A 260 22.48 30.34 15.29
C VAL A 260 22.60 28.85 15.01
N GLY A 261 23.79 28.28 15.22
CA GLY A 261 24.05 26.84 15.04
C GLY A 261 25.41 26.40 15.58
N PHE A 262 25.72 25.11 15.47
CA PHE A 262 27.03 24.56 15.81
C PHE A 262 28.06 24.81 14.70
N ASN A 263 29.32 25.02 15.07
CA ASN A 263 30.43 25.21 14.14
C ASN A 263 31.00 23.89 13.56
N SER A 264 30.56 22.74 14.06
CA SER A 264 30.99 21.40 13.65
C SER A 264 29.84 20.42 13.78
N ASN A 265 29.86 19.37 12.95
CA ASN A 265 28.90 18.26 13.02
C ASN A 265 29.12 17.37 14.23
N PHE A 266 30.36 17.30 14.68
CA PHE A 266 30.71 16.42 15.77
C PHE A 266 31.87 16.97 16.60
N THR A 267 31.96 16.50 17.83
CA THR A 267 33.18 16.55 18.64
C THR A 267 33.53 15.14 19.09
N ARG A 268 34.81 14.89 19.36
CA ARG A 268 35.30 13.61 19.90
C ARG A 268 35.88 13.85 21.28
N VAL A 269 35.56 12.99 22.21
CA VAL A 269 36.02 13.03 23.58
C VAL A 269 36.33 11.61 24.03
N THR A 270 37.48 11.42 24.67
CA THR A 270 37.82 10.14 25.29
C THR A 270 37.20 10.12 26.68
N GLU A 271 36.53 9.02 27.04
CA GLU A 271 35.83 8.90 28.32
C GLU A 271 36.80 8.95 29.50
N GLY A 272 37.94 8.26 29.37
CA GLY A 272 38.96 8.10 30.40
C GLY A 272 38.56 7.03 31.42
N ASN A 273 39.56 6.44 32.08
CA ASN A 273 39.34 5.26 32.93
C ASN A 273 38.51 5.48 34.22
N SER A 274 38.08 6.72 34.51
CA SER A 274 37.23 7.09 35.66
C SER A 274 36.81 8.57 35.61
N GLY A 275 35.69 8.91 36.25
CA GLY A 275 35.35 10.31 36.58
C GLY A 275 34.55 11.01 35.48
N ARG A 276 34.85 12.29 35.22
CA ARG A 276 34.13 13.10 34.23
C ARG A 276 35.06 13.87 33.32
N THR A 277 34.79 13.83 32.03
CA THR A 277 35.50 14.56 30.98
C THR A 277 34.55 15.54 30.29
N GLN A 278 34.97 16.78 30.03
CA GLN A 278 34.13 17.77 29.37
C GLN A 278 34.23 17.69 27.85
N ALA A 279 33.13 17.41 27.17
CA ALA A 279 33.00 17.65 25.75
C ALA A 279 32.63 19.11 25.52
N THR A 280 33.48 19.85 24.79
CA THR A 280 33.25 21.27 24.47
C THR A 280 32.65 21.40 23.08
N LEU A 281 31.53 22.10 22.96
CA LEU A 281 30.85 22.41 21.71
C LEU A 281 30.87 23.93 21.49
N THR A 282 30.99 24.36 20.23
CA THR A 282 31.05 25.79 19.88
C THR A 282 29.86 26.16 19.01
N LEU A 283 29.09 27.14 19.49
CA LEU A 283 27.99 27.78 18.79
C LEU A 283 28.51 29.01 18.02
N LEU A 284 27.89 29.31 16.88
CA LEU A 284 28.23 30.43 16.01
C LEU A 284 26.94 31.19 15.61
N LEU A 285 27.03 32.52 15.53
CA LEU A 285 26.05 33.38 14.84
C LEU A 285 26.55 33.73 13.44
N SER A 286 25.67 33.74 12.44
CA SER A 286 26.05 34.14 11.07
C SER A 286 26.44 35.62 10.96
N ALA A 287 25.83 36.47 11.78
CA ALA A 287 26.13 37.88 11.85
C ALA A 287 26.04 38.39 13.29
N ALA A 288 26.78 39.46 13.59
CA ALA A 288 26.74 40.11 14.89
C ALA A 288 25.39 40.81 15.08
N SER A 289 24.70 40.50 16.19
CA SER A 289 23.49 41.22 16.59
C SER A 289 23.83 42.45 17.45
N THR A 290 23.07 43.52 17.30
CA THR A 290 23.14 44.70 18.18
C THR A 290 22.37 44.53 19.49
N ALA A 291 21.59 43.45 19.61
CA ALA A 291 20.86 43.05 20.81
C ALA A 291 21.33 41.66 21.28
N PRO A 292 21.12 41.29 22.56
CA PRO A 292 21.43 39.94 23.01
C PRO A 292 20.65 38.89 22.22
N VAL A 293 21.32 37.78 21.89
CA VAL A 293 20.68 36.60 21.30
C VAL A 293 20.71 35.47 22.32
N THR A 294 19.57 34.82 22.58
CA THR A 294 19.52 33.65 23.45
C THR A 294 19.18 32.40 22.64
N VAL A 295 19.70 31.26 23.07
CA VAL A 295 19.33 29.93 22.58
C VAL A 295 19.45 28.95 23.75
N LYS A 296 18.66 27.87 23.74
CA LYS A 296 18.79 26.80 24.73
C LYS A 296 19.48 25.59 24.10
N TYR A 297 20.23 24.83 24.90
CA TYR A 297 20.77 23.55 24.49
C TYR A 297 20.35 22.42 25.44
N THR A 298 20.22 21.21 24.91
CA THR A 298 19.83 20.00 25.66
C THR A 298 20.50 18.77 25.06
N THR A 299 20.74 17.72 25.85
CA THR A 299 21.11 16.40 25.28
C THR A 299 19.85 15.64 24.87
N LEU A 300 19.87 14.98 23.72
CA LEU A 300 18.80 14.08 23.28
C LEU A 300 19.00 12.68 23.88
N LEU A 301 17.90 12.03 24.29
CA LEU A 301 17.93 10.67 24.83
C LEU A 301 18.19 9.62 23.73
N LYS A 302 18.53 8.39 24.15
CA LYS A 302 18.99 7.18 23.41
C LYS A 302 18.21 6.75 22.14
N THR A 303 17.20 7.50 21.72
CA THR A 303 16.49 7.27 20.45
C THR A 303 17.38 7.54 19.22
N TYR A 304 18.41 8.39 19.35
CA TYR A 304 19.23 8.84 18.22
C TYR A 304 20.73 8.47 18.31
N GLY A 305 21.23 8.15 19.51
CA GLY A 305 22.60 7.70 19.78
C GLY A 305 22.62 6.44 20.65
N ASP A 306 23.73 5.72 20.64
CA ASP A 306 23.93 4.46 21.38
C ASP A 306 24.36 4.67 22.84
N ALA A 307 24.97 5.81 23.16
CA ALA A 307 25.34 6.19 24.53
C ALA A 307 24.11 6.37 25.44
N THR A 308 24.24 5.84 26.64
CA THR A 308 23.26 5.74 27.72
C THR A 308 23.46 6.87 28.76
N PRO A 309 22.48 7.78 28.91
CA PRO A 309 22.57 8.83 29.93
C PRO A 309 22.61 8.26 31.36
N GLY A 310 23.54 8.78 32.17
CA GLY A 310 23.82 8.32 33.53
C GLY A 310 24.84 7.17 33.60
N VAL A 311 25.20 6.57 32.47
CA VAL A 311 26.30 5.60 32.34
C VAL A 311 27.45 6.27 31.63
N ASP A 312 27.22 6.77 30.41
CA ASP A 312 28.28 7.26 29.50
C ASP A 312 28.37 8.80 29.48
N TYR A 313 27.28 9.49 29.81
CA TYR A 313 27.27 10.95 29.91
C TYR A 313 26.22 11.47 30.92
N VAL A 314 26.38 12.71 31.36
CA VAL A 314 25.41 13.39 32.22
C VAL A 314 24.37 14.08 31.33
N ALA A 315 23.11 13.65 31.42
CA ALA A 315 22.02 14.25 30.67
C ALA A 315 21.83 15.74 31.05
N GLN A 316 21.79 16.60 30.03
CA GLN A 316 21.59 18.04 30.18
C GLN A 316 20.15 18.41 29.85
N ALA A 317 19.43 18.98 30.82
CA ALA A 317 18.13 19.60 30.59
C ALA A 317 18.27 20.92 29.81
N PRO A 318 17.21 21.41 29.13
CA PRO A 318 17.26 22.65 28.36
C PRO A 318 17.85 23.84 29.14
N THR A 319 19.05 24.25 28.75
CA THR A 319 19.85 25.27 29.45
C THR A 319 20.09 26.45 28.52
N GLU A 320 19.77 27.66 28.98
CA GLU A 320 19.91 28.88 28.18
C GLU A 320 21.35 29.36 28.12
N VAL A 321 21.77 29.81 26.94
CA VAL A 321 23.03 30.49 26.70
C VAL A 321 22.76 31.80 25.95
N THR A 322 23.48 32.86 26.33
CA THR A 322 23.28 34.21 25.79
C THR A 322 24.53 34.69 25.06
N PHE A 323 24.40 35.04 23.78
CA PHE A 323 25.37 35.85 23.05
C PHE A 323 25.15 37.32 23.43
N ALA A 324 26.21 37.97 23.94
CA ALA A 324 26.18 39.41 24.15
C ALA A 324 26.11 40.16 22.80
N PRO A 325 25.62 41.40 22.75
CA PRO A 325 25.69 42.21 21.54
C PRO A 325 27.10 42.23 20.94
N GLY A 326 27.22 41.94 19.65
CA GLY A 326 28.49 41.83 18.93
C GLY A 326 29.24 40.49 19.06
N GLU A 327 28.81 39.58 19.95
CA GLU A 327 29.44 38.26 20.13
C GLU A 327 29.03 37.31 19.00
N LEU A 328 30.01 36.70 18.32
CA LEU A 328 29.76 35.78 17.22
C LEU A 328 29.84 34.31 17.62
N THR A 329 30.53 33.98 18.71
CA THR A 329 30.80 32.58 19.09
C THR A 329 30.54 32.36 20.58
N LYS A 330 30.04 31.18 20.93
CA LYS A 330 29.82 30.77 22.32
C LYS A 330 30.25 29.34 22.56
N GLN A 331 30.88 29.04 23.69
CA GLN A 331 31.17 27.66 24.06
C GLN A 331 30.18 27.15 25.09
N ILE A 332 29.77 25.90 24.93
CA ILE A 332 28.97 25.13 25.88
C ILE A 332 29.69 23.80 26.17
N THR A 333 29.39 23.18 27.30
CA THR A 333 29.98 21.91 27.69
C THR A 333 28.92 20.91 28.12
N VAL A 334 29.17 19.63 27.85
CA VAL A 334 28.44 18.49 28.39
C VAL A 334 29.45 17.52 29.00
N GLU A 335 29.07 16.82 30.08
CA GLU A 335 29.97 15.92 30.79
C GLU A 335 29.82 14.48 30.27
N VAL A 336 30.94 13.85 29.91
CA VAL A 336 31.09 12.42 29.63
C VAL A 336 31.60 11.72 30.88
N LEU A 337 31.05 10.55 31.18
CA LEU A 337 31.39 9.73 32.32
C LEU A 337 32.40 8.69 31.87
N GLY A 338 33.49 8.52 32.62
CA GLY A 338 34.52 7.53 32.31
C GLY A 338 34.48 6.38 33.29
N ASP A 339 34.74 5.17 32.81
CA ASP A 339 34.96 3.97 33.62
C ASP A 339 36.05 3.06 33.05
N SER A 340 36.14 1.80 33.47
CA SER A 340 37.24 0.90 33.07
C SER A 340 36.76 -0.32 32.28
N LEU A 341 35.54 -0.28 31.76
CA LEU A 341 34.94 -1.34 30.97
C LEU A 341 35.24 -1.08 29.50
N TYR A 342 35.62 -2.13 28.77
CA TYR A 342 35.73 -2.00 27.33
C TYR A 342 34.32 -1.85 26.72
N GLU A 343 34.09 -0.70 26.13
CA GLU A 343 32.89 -0.37 25.39
C GLU A 343 33.25 -0.05 23.93
N ALA A 344 32.26 -0.10 23.03
CA ALA A 344 32.47 0.37 21.67
C ALA A 344 32.59 1.91 21.67
N ASP A 345 33.13 2.49 20.61
CA ASP A 345 32.97 3.94 20.41
C ASP A 345 31.47 4.24 20.25
N GLU A 346 30.93 5.08 21.14
CA GLU A 346 29.52 5.44 21.19
C GLU A 346 29.31 6.94 20.91
N ASN A 347 28.06 7.36 20.79
CA ASN A 347 27.70 8.75 20.59
C ASN A 347 26.36 9.15 21.22
N PHE A 348 26.25 10.44 21.52
CA PHE A 348 24.99 11.12 21.84
C PHE A 348 24.91 12.46 21.11
N TYR A 349 23.75 13.12 21.19
CA TYR A 349 23.49 14.36 20.45
C TYR A 349 23.13 15.50 21.39
N VAL A 350 23.63 16.69 21.08
CA VAL A 350 23.24 17.95 21.73
C VAL A 350 22.46 18.79 20.73
N ASP A 351 21.27 19.24 21.11
CA ASP A 351 20.34 19.98 20.24
C ASP A 351 20.16 21.42 20.72
N LEU A 352 19.93 22.35 19.79
CA LEU A 352 19.61 23.75 20.04
C LEU A 352 18.12 24.02 19.85
N LEU A 353 17.53 24.74 20.78
CA LEU A 353 16.10 25.01 20.79
C LEU A 353 15.78 26.45 21.22
N SER A 354 14.63 26.93 20.75
CA SER A 354 14.02 28.20 21.16
C SER A 354 14.96 29.43 21.08
N PRO A 355 15.59 29.73 19.92
CA PRO A 355 16.37 30.95 19.81
C PRO A 355 15.47 32.19 19.96
N THR A 356 16.01 33.27 20.53
CA THR A 356 15.38 34.60 20.54
C THR A 356 16.39 35.62 20.02
N GLY A 357 15.97 36.45 19.06
CA GLY A 357 16.85 37.40 18.37
C GLY A 357 17.74 36.77 17.28
N ALA A 358 17.50 35.49 16.97
CA ALA A 358 18.12 34.74 15.88
C ALA A 358 17.15 33.67 15.38
N THR A 359 17.43 33.09 14.21
CA THR A 359 16.75 31.89 13.69
C THR A 359 17.66 30.66 13.82
N LEU A 360 17.08 29.46 13.96
CA LEU A 360 17.87 28.22 13.94
C LEU A 360 18.24 27.86 12.51
N VAL A 361 19.47 27.41 12.28
CA VAL A 361 19.83 26.80 11.00
C VAL A 361 19.26 25.38 10.94
N ILE A 362 18.31 25.16 10.04
CA ILE A 362 17.69 23.85 9.80
C ILE A 362 18.31 23.06 8.63
N SER A 363 19.16 23.69 7.80
CA SER A 363 19.92 22.97 6.76
C SER A 363 21.05 23.81 6.14
N GLY A 364 22.31 23.42 6.37
CA GLY A 364 23.45 23.56 5.43
C GLY A 364 23.93 24.93 4.94
N ALA A 365 23.24 26.04 5.19
CA ALA A 365 23.66 27.38 4.75
C ALA A 365 24.80 27.95 5.62
N GLU A 366 25.69 28.75 5.03
CA GLU A 366 26.71 29.56 5.72
C GLU A 366 27.71 28.81 6.63
N GLY A 367 28.03 27.55 6.31
CA GLY A 367 29.01 26.76 7.06
C GLY A 367 28.44 26.00 8.26
N PHE A 368 27.16 26.22 8.57
CA PHE A 368 26.38 25.46 9.54
C PHE A 368 25.83 24.17 8.90
N ARG A 369 25.48 23.18 9.71
CA ARG A 369 25.18 21.83 9.21
C ARG A 369 23.94 21.17 9.82
N SER A 370 23.56 21.45 11.07
CA SER A 370 22.31 20.99 11.73
C SER A 370 22.07 21.77 13.03
N PRO A 371 20.83 21.83 13.57
CA PRO A 371 20.56 22.42 14.89
C PRO A 371 21.09 21.54 16.04
N TRP A 372 21.55 20.33 15.72
CA TRP A 372 22.19 19.38 16.62
C TRP A 372 23.65 19.11 16.23
N GLN A 373 24.45 18.70 17.21
CA GLN A 373 25.83 18.24 17.03
C GLN A 373 26.02 16.91 17.76
N ALA A 374 26.71 15.96 17.11
CA ALA A 374 27.05 14.68 17.72
C ALA A 374 28.28 14.82 18.66
N VAL A 375 28.28 14.08 19.76
CA VAL A 375 29.44 13.90 20.63
C VAL A 375 29.80 12.42 20.58
N TYR A 376 30.94 12.10 19.97
CA TYR A 376 31.48 10.75 19.95
C TYR A 376 32.35 10.53 21.18
N ILE A 377 31.98 9.53 21.98
CA ILE A 377 32.75 9.02 23.11
C ILE A 377 33.66 7.92 22.55
N THR A 378 34.97 8.09 22.69
CA THR A 378 35.94 7.08 22.25
C THR A 378 36.42 6.27 23.43
N ASN A 379 36.39 4.95 23.30
CA ASN A 379 36.84 4.03 24.35
C ASN A 379 38.38 3.96 24.41
N ASP A 380 38.95 4.18 25.59
CA ASP A 380 40.39 4.01 25.85
C ASP A 380 40.75 2.78 26.71
N ASP A 381 39.77 1.95 27.04
CA ASP A 381 39.98 0.70 27.76
C ASP A 381 40.42 -0.46 26.85
N PRO A 382 41.21 -1.42 27.37
CA PRO A 382 41.61 -2.61 26.61
C PRO A 382 40.47 -3.64 26.52
N ALA A 383 40.24 -4.18 25.33
CA ALA A 383 39.27 -5.28 25.14
C ALA A 383 39.54 -6.48 26.07
N SER A 384 38.48 -6.96 26.73
CA SER A 384 38.55 -8.11 27.64
C SER A 384 38.89 -9.41 26.89
N SER A 385 39.70 -10.29 27.49
CA SER A 385 40.19 -11.53 26.88
C SER A 385 39.40 -12.79 27.27
N VAL A 386 38.17 -12.66 27.77
CA VAL A 386 37.34 -13.79 28.26
C VAL A 386 36.03 -13.85 27.45
N PRO A 387 35.65 -15.01 26.89
CA PRO A 387 34.36 -15.18 26.22
C PRO A 387 33.19 -14.86 27.18
N ASN A 388 32.19 -14.11 26.72
CA ASN A 388 31.04 -13.80 27.57
C ASN A 388 30.11 -15.02 27.64
N GLN A 389 29.70 -15.37 28.87
CA GLN A 389 28.56 -16.26 29.11
C GLN A 389 27.41 -15.41 29.64
N ILE A 390 26.51 -15.04 28.75
CA ILE A 390 25.37 -14.17 29.04
C ILE A 390 24.14 -15.05 29.24
N LYS A 391 23.40 -14.77 30.31
CA LYS A 391 22.09 -15.36 30.56
C LYS A 391 21.08 -14.25 30.82
N GLY A 392 20.14 -14.09 29.90
CA GLY A 392 19.05 -13.13 29.93
C GLY A 392 17.94 -13.53 30.89
N SER A 393 16.94 -12.66 30.96
CA SER A 393 15.87 -12.72 31.95
C SER A 393 14.57 -13.26 31.34
N ALA A 394 13.43 -12.70 31.77
CA ALA A 394 12.12 -12.96 31.17
C ALA A 394 11.62 -11.75 30.35
N ALA A 395 12.49 -10.76 30.12
CA ALA A 395 12.16 -9.53 29.40
C ALA A 395 12.56 -9.66 27.93
N ASN A 396 12.16 -8.68 27.12
CA ASN A 396 12.63 -8.62 25.73
C ASN A 396 13.96 -7.88 25.71
N GLU A 397 15.06 -8.61 25.54
CA GLU A 397 16.41 -8.09 25.69
C GLU A 397 17.13 -7.95 24.34
N ARG A 398 18.10 -7.04 24.31
CA ARG A 398 18.90 -6.74 23.12
C ARG A 398 20.38 -6.73 23.49
N TRP A 399 21.17 -7.55 22.82
CA TRP A 399 22.62 -7.63 23.03
C TRP A 399 23.37 -7.38 21.73
N TYR A 400 24.46 -6.63 21.80
CA TYR A 400 25.41 -6.52 20.71
C TYR A 400 26.41 -7.67 20.78
N SER A 401 26.68 -8.31 19.65
CA SER A 401 27.73 -9.33 19.55
C SER A 401 29.10 -8.68 19.75
N THR A 402 30.03 -9.43 20.33
CA THR A 402 31.42 -8.98 20.45
C THR A 402 32.30 -9.66 19.41
N ALA A 403 33.58 -9.28 19.36
CA ALA A 403 34.55 -10.00 18.53
C ALA A 403 34.97 -11.36 19.12
N GLN A 404 34.46 -11.73 20.30
CA GLN A 404 34.78 -12.99 20.97
C GLN A 404 33.81 -14.11 20.54
N ASN A 405 34.01 -15.33 21.08
CA ASN A 405 33.09 -16.44 20.87
C ASN A 405 32.07 -16.46 22.02
N ASP A 406 30.97 -15.74 21.90
CA ASP A 406 30.05 -15.56 23.01
C ASP A 406 29.06 -16.74 23.14
N GLN A 407 28.63 -17.00 24.38
CA GLN A 407 27.51 -17.88 24.67
C GLN A 407 26.38 -17.06 25.26
N ILE A 408 25.27 -16.92 24.54
CA ILE A 408 24.14 -16.07 24.93
C ILE A 408 22.88 -16.94 25.04
N ASP A 409 22.31 -17.01 26.24
CA ASP A 409 21.00 -17.58 26.48
C ASP A 409 20.00 -16.45 26.74
N GLY A 410 19.07 -16.18 25.83
CA GLY A 410 18.12 -15.06 25.95
C GLY A 410 17.17 -15.20 27.14
N GLY A 411 16.86 -16.45 27.52
CA GLY A 411 15.88 -16.73 28.57
C GLY A 411 14.46 -16.78 28.01
N ALA A 412 13.52 -16.12 28.67
CA ALA A 412 12.15 -15.99 28.17
C ALA A 412 11.91 -14.57 27.67
N GLY A 413 11.03 -14.40 26.69
CA GLY A 413 10.79 -13.09 26.07
C GLY A 413 10.92 -13.19 24.56
N SER A 414 10.99 -12.04 23.89
CA SER A 414 11.41 -11.94 22.50
C SER A 414 12.75 -11.22 22.46
N ASP A 415 13.80 -12.00 22.32
CA ASP A 415 15.18 -11.56 22.46
C ASP A 415 15.85 -11.34 21.11
N THR A 416 16.77 -10.38 21.07
CA THR A 416 17.50 -10.01 19.85
C THR A 416 19.00 -9.90 20.10
N VAL A 417 19.80 -10.55 19.26
CA VAL A 417 21.25 -10.31 19.21
C VAL A 417 21.57 -9.50 17.96
N ILE A 418 22.49 -8.53 18.08
CA ILE A 418 22.76 -7.49 17.07
C ILE A 418 24.22 -7.58 16.64
N TRP A 419 24.44 -7.69 15.33
CA TRP A 419 25.74 -7.66 14.68
C TRP A 419 25.93 -6.36 13.89
N GLY A 420 27.16 -5.83 13.90
CA GLY A 420 27.50 -4.56 13.27
C GLY A 420 27.66 -4.62 11.74
N LYS A 421 27.79 -5.80 11.14
CA LYS A 421 27.98 -5.98 9.68
C LYS A 421 26.71 -6.49 9.00
N ASN A 422 26.72 -6.45 7.66
CA ASN A 422 25.68 -7.05 6.84
C ASN A 422 25.64 -8.57 7.03
N ALA A 423 24.46 -9.18 6.94
CA ALA A 423 24.23 -10.60 7.15
C ALA A 423 25.14 -11.51 6.30
N GLN A 424 25.46 -11.10 5.07
CA GLN A 424 26.35 -11.86 4.18
C GLN A 424 27.79 -12.02 4.71
N SER A 425 28.17 -11.24 5.74
CA SER A 425 29.47 -11.37 6.43
C SER A 425 29.50 -12.51 7.43
N TYR A 426 28.37 -13.19 7.64
CA TYR A 426 28.20 -14.23 8.65
C TYR A 426 27.65 -15.52 8.04
N ALA A 427 28.04 -16.65 8.65
CA ALA A 427 27.43 -17.96 8.41
C ALA A 427 26.51 -18.31 9.58
N LEU A 428 25.28 -18.69 9.26
CA LEU A 428 24.28 -19.15 10.21
C LEU A 428 24.19 -20.68 10.17
N SER A 429 24.23 -21.32 11.33
CA SER A 429 23.95 -22.75 11.50
C SER A 429 22.93 -22.95 12.60
N LEU A 430 21.98 -23.85 12.37
CA LEU A 430 20.87 -24.13 13.29
C LEU A 430 20.97 -25.58 13.77
N SER A 431 20.91 -25.81 15.08
CA SER A 431 21.02 -27.15 15.66
C SER A 431 20.14 -27.26 16.90
N ASN A 432 18.99 -27.93 16.79
CA ASN A 432 18.08 -28.31 17.90
C ASN A 432 18.00 -27.29 19.06
N GLY A 433 17.46 -26.10 18.79
CA GLY A 433 17.29 -25.04 19.79
C GLY A 433 18.54 -24.18 20.06
N GLN A 434 19.64 -24.46 19.37
CA GLN A 434 20.84 -23.63 19.35
C GLN A 434 21.04 -22.99 17.97
N VAL A 435 21.41 -21.72 17.99
CA VAL A 435 21.75 -20.94 16.80
C VAL A 435 23.22 -20.58 16.89
N ILE A 436 23.99 -20.88 15.84
CA ILE A 436 25.41 -20.55 15.77
C ILE A 436 25.60 -19.52 14.68
N VAL A 437 26.18 -18.37 15.03
CA VAL A 437 26.53 -17.30 14.09
C VAL A 437 28.03 -17.16 14.06
N LYS A 438 28.62 -17.25 12.88
CA LYS A 438 30.08 -17.17 12.70
C LYS A 438 30.44 -16.08 11.71
N ASP A 439 31.31 -15.15 12.10
CA ASP A 439 31.91 -14.22 11.15
C ASP A 439 32.84 -14.97 10.19
N ILE A 440 32.59 -14.81 8.88
CA ILE A 440 33.40 -15.42 7.82
C ILE A 440 34.44 -14.45 7.25
N THR A 441 34.44 -13.20 7.68
CA THR A 441 35.43 -12.16 7.35
C THR A 441 36.62 -12.15 8.31
N GLY A 442 36.49 -12.80 9.47
CA GLY A 442 37.58 -13.10 10.41
C GLY A 442 37.93 -11.98 11.38
N GLN A 443 37.02 -11.03 11.64
CA GLN A 443 37.23 -9.97 12.64
C GLN A 443 36.43 -10.20 13.92
N GLU A 444 35.33 -10.94 13.85
CA GLU A 444 34.54 -11.41 15.00
C GLU A 444 34.62 -12.94 15.15
N GLY A 445 34.09 -13.44 16.26
CA GLY A 445 34.17 -14.84 16.66
C GLY A 445 33.06 -15.73 16.10
N THR A 446 32.84 -16.85 16.79
CA THR A 446 31.73 -17.78 16.59
C THR A 446 30.87 -17.78 17.84
N ASP A 447 29.66 -17.24 17.70
CA ASP A 447 28.70 -17.07 18.78
C ASP A 447 27.73 -18.24 18.84
N THR A 448 27.40 -18.65 20.05
CA THR A 448 26.47 -19.75 20.33
C THR A 448 25.29 -19.22 21.12
N LEU A 449 24.11 -19.30 20.53
CA LEU A 449 22.90 -18.66 21.05
C LEU A 449 21.84 -19.70 21.37
N THR A 450 21.14 -19.51 22.49
CA THR A 450 19.96 -20.28 22.88
C THR A 450 18.85 -19.32 23.29
N SER A 451 17.59 -19.71 23.07
CA SER A 451 16.43 -18.89 23.44
C SER A 451 16.49 -17.46 22.84
N ILE A 452 16.88 -17.36 21.57
CA ILE A 452 16.92 -16.10 20.82
C ILE A 452 15.94 -16.20 19.65
N GLU A 453 15.10 -15.18 19.49
CA GLU A 453 14.09 -15.16 18.44
C GLU A 453 14.56 -14.41 17.19
N LYS A 454 15.44 -13.40 17.35
CA LYS A 454 15.84 -12.50 16.26
C LYS A 454 17.34 -12.25 16.24
N LEU A 455 17.89 -12.24 15.02
CA LEU A 455 19.24 -11.79 14.71
C LEU A 455 19.15 -10.50 13.91
N GLN A 456 19.68 -9.41 14.45
CA GLN A 456 19.73 -8.12 13.76
C GLN A 456 21.10 -7.92 13.14
N PHE A 457 21.16 -7.77 11.83
CA PHE A 457 22.34 -7.36 11.09
C PHE A 457 22.19 -5.90 10.63
N ALA A 458 23.26 -5.29 10.12
CA ALA A 458 23.22 -3.91 9.63
C ALA A 458 22.24 -3.70 8.47
N ASP A 459 21.98 -4.72 7.66
CA ASP A 459 21.14 -4.68 6.47
C ASP A 459 19.75 -5.31 6.65
N LYS A 460 19.56 -6.21 7.62
CA LYS A 460 18.27 -6.89 7.84
C LYS A 460 18.13 -7.55 9.21
N THR A 461 16.92 -7.99 9.52
CA THR A 461 16.61 -8.85 10.67
C THR A 461 16.26 -10.26 10.18
N VAL A 462 16.86 -11.28 10.80
CA VAL A 462 16.55 -12.70 10.55
C VAL A 462 15.82 -13.26 11.75
N VAL A 463 14.64 -13.85 11.54
CA VAL A 463 13.89 -14.54 12.60
C VAL A 463 14.35 -15.99 12.69
N VAL A 464 14.79 -16.40 13.88
CA VAL A 464 15.27 -17.76 14.21
C VAL A 464 14.52 -18.38 15.38
N GLU A 465 13.37 -17.79 15.71
CA GLU A 465 12.46 -18.25 16.76
C GLU A 465 12.16 -19.74 16.61
N SER A 466 12.26 -20.45 17.74
CA SER A 466 11.99 -21.87 17.82
C SER A 466 10.86 -22.14 18.80
N GLN A 467 9.98 -23.08 18.46
CA GLN A 467 8.83 -23.42 19.28
C GLN A 467 8.74 -24.94 19.44
N PRO A 468 8.59 -25.46 20.66
CA PRO A 468 8.31 -26.88 20.88
C PRO A 468 7.02 -27.30 20.17
N HIS A 469 7.03 -28.48 19.56
CA HIS A 469 5.86 -29.06 18.90
C HIS A 469 5.69 -30.55 19.23
N GLY A 470 4.49 -31.07 18.98
CA GLY A 470 4.21 -32.50 19.04
C GLY A 470 4.84 -33.26 17.85
N SER A 471 4.85 -34.59 17.89
CA SER A 471 5.30 -35.39 16.75
C SER A 471 4.46 -35.11 15.49
N TYR A 472 5.09 -35.04 14.33
CA TYR A 472 4.43 -34.92 13.02
C TYR A 472 4.46 -36.22 12.20
N ALA A 473 4.94 -37.33 12.79
CA ALA A 473 5.15 -38.60 12.08
C ALA A 473 3.85 -39.24 11.53
N ASP A 474 2.70 -38.93 12.10
CA ASP A 474 1.37 -39.38 11.67
C ASP A 474 0.76 -38.52 10.54
N LEU A 475 1.36 -37.36 10.24
CA LEU A 475 0.80 -36.42 9.28
C LEU A 475 1.16 -36.81 7.84
N PRO A 476 0.22 -36.66 6.88
CA PRO A 476 0.50 -36.93 5.48
C PRO A 476 1.43 -35.85 4.90
N VAL A 477 2.37 -36.27 4.04
CA VAL A 477 3.27 -35.34 3.31
C VAL A 477 2.49 -34.29 2.49
N GLY A 478 1.24 -34.59 2.16
CA GLY A 478 0.29 -33.68 1.51
C GLY A 478 0.13 -32.32 2.19
N LEU A 479 0.37 -32.21 3.50
CA LEU A 479 0.30 -30.92 4.21
C LEU A 479 1.50 -30.01 3.86
N TYR A 480 2.71 -30.56 3.75
CA TYR A 480 3.88 -29.83 3.25
C TYR A 480 3.71 -29.48 1.78
N GLN A 481 3.24 -30.44 0.99
CA GLN A 481 2.98 -30.26 -0.43
C GLN A 481 1.99 -29.11 -0.68
N PHE A 482 0.90 -29.07 0.08
CA PHE A 482 -0.03 -27.95 0.07
C PHE A 482 0.67 -26.63 0.38
N PHE A 483 1.37 -26.55 1.52
CA PHE A 483 1.91 -25.27 1.98
C PHE A 483 2.98 -24.73 1.02
N ILE A 484 3.85 -25.60 0.49
CA ILE A 484 4.85 -25.22 -0.52
C ILE A 484 4.16 -24.77 -1.81
N THR A 485 3.14 -25.49 -2.28
CA THR A 485 2.45 -25.15 -3.55
C THR A 485 1.66 -23.85 -3.44
N ALA A 486 0.99 -23.64 -2.31
CA ALA A 486 0.21 -22.44 -2.06
C ALA A 486 1.10 -21.24 -1.79
N PHE A 487 2.13 -21.38 -0.95
CA PHE A 487 2.85 -20.24 -0.38
C PHE A 487 4.31 -20.10 -0.83
N ASN A 488 4.88 -21.11 -1.50
CA ASN A 488 6.31 -21.25 -1.78
C ASN A 488 7.14 -21.02 -0.51
N ALA A 489 6.73 -21.67 0.57
CA ALA A 489 7.23 -21.44 1.91
C ALA A 489 7.32 -22.75 2.69
N ALA A 490 8.21 -22.83 3.67
CA ALA A 490 8.11 -23.83 4.72
C ALA A 490 6.97 -23.44 5.66
N PRO A 491 6.18 -24.39 6.20
CA PRO A 491 5.11 -24.04 7.14
C PRO A 491 5.64 -23.51 8.48
N GLY A 492 6.79 -24.00 8.94
CA GLY A 492 7.21 -23.77 10.31
C GLY A 492 6.23 -24.39 11.31
N VAL A 493 6.58 -24.35 12.60
CA VAL A 493 5.79 -25.01 13.64
C VAL A 493 4.38 -24.43 13.73
N THR A 494 4.24 -23.10 13.74
CA THR A 494 2.94 -22.43 13.89
C THR A 494 1.91 -22.87 12.84
N TYR A 495 2.25 -22.84 11.55
CA TYR A 495 1.28 -23.25 10.52
C TYR A 495 1.15 -24.76 10.45
N MET A 496 2.21 -25.53 10.68
CA MET A 496 2.11 -27.00 10.70
C MET A 496 1.20 -27.49 11.82
N ASP A 497 1.24 -26.89 13.02
CA ASP A 497 0.35 -27.22 14.12
C ASP A 497 -1.13 -26.97 13.77
N GLN A 498 -1.43 -25.88 13.07
CA GLN A 498 -2.80 -25.59 12.59
C GLN A 498 -3.27 -26.64 11.58
N LEU A 499 -2.43 -27.01 10.62
CA LEU A 499 -2.74 -28.05 9.63
C LEU A 499 -2.88 -29.43 10.28
N ALA A 500 -2.01 -29.75 11.23
CA ALA A 500 -2.03 -30.98 12.01
C ALA A 500 -3.31 -31.10 12.83
N ALA A 501 -3.74 -30.02 13.49
CA ALA A 501 -4.97 -29.99 14.26
C ALA A 501 -6.20 -30.26 13.38
N ALA A 502 -6.27 -29.64 12.20
CA ALA A 502 -7.36 -29.87 11.25
C ALA A 502 -7.39 -31.33 10.76
N TYR A 503 -6.23 -31.89 10.41
CA TYR A 503 -6.12 -33.28 9.98
C TYR A 503 -6.52 -34.27 11.08
N ARG A 504 -6.01 -34.07 12.30
CA ARG A 504 -6.34 -34.92 13.46
C ARG A 504 -7.79 -34.78 13.92
N ALA A 505 -8.44 -33.66 13.59
CA ALA A 505 -9.89 -33.48 13.75
C ALA A 505 -10.72 -34.25 12.69
N GLY A 506 -10.07 -34.97 11.77
CA GLY A 506 -10.71 -35.84 10.78
C GLY A 506 -10.88 -35.24 9.39
N MET A 507 -10.35 -34.04 9.13
CA MET A 507 -10.38 -33.46 7.78
C MET A 507 -9.36 -34.15 6.87
N SER A 508 -9.76 -34.47 5.64
CA SER A 508 -8.82 -34.90 4.59
C SER A 508 -7.92 -33.74 4.15
N VAL A 509 -6.74 -34.04 3.59
CA VAL A 509 -5.84 -33.02 3.02
C VAL A 509 -6.57 -32.14 2.01
N LYS A 510 -7.42 -32.72 1.16
CA LYS A 510 -8.22 -31.96 0.19
C LYS A 510 -9.15 -30.94 0.88
N GLN A 511 -9.87 -31.35 1.91
CA GLN A 511 -10.74 -30.45 2.67
C GLN A 511 -9.95 -29.35 3.38
N ILE A 512 -8.76 -29.66 3.89
CA ILE A 512 -7.88 -28.67 4.51
C ILE A 512 -7.46 -27.62 3.46
N VAL A 513 -7.01 -28.05 2.28
CA VAL A 513 -6.64 -27.15 1.17
C VAL A 513 -7.82 -26.26 0.76
N ASP A 514 -9.01 -26.84 0.58
CA ASP A 514 -10.23 -26.12 0.20
C ASP A 514 -10.60 -25.06 1.26
N VAL A 515 -10.42 -25.33 2.56
CA VAL A 515 -10.69 -24.36 3.62
C VAL A 515 -9.60 -23.30 3.70
N PHE A 516 -8.32 -23.68 3.66
CA PHE A 516 -7.21 -22.77 3.90
C PHE A 516 -7.05 -21.73 2.78
N THR A 517 -7.42 -22.09 1.55
CA THR A 517 -7.44 -21.17 0.40
C THR A 517 -8.50 -20.07 0.48
N THR A 518 -9.40 -20.14 1.47
CA THR A 518 -10.40 -19.08 1.76
C THR A 518 -9.98 -18.16 2.92
N LYS A 519 -8.82 -18.41 3.55
CA LYS A 519 -8.34 -17.63 4.70
C LYS A 519 -7.50 -16.44 4.26
N SER A 520 -7.42 -15.41 5.10
CA SER A 520 -6.66 -14.19 4.82
C SER A 520 -5.20 -14.48 4.49
N GLN A 521 -4.57 -15.44 5.19
CA GLN A 521 -3.19 -15.84 4.89
C GLN A 521 -2.97 -16.22 3.43
N PHE A 522 -3.97 -16.85 2.79
CA PHE A 522 -3.93 -17.15 1.36
C PHE A 522 -4.37 -15.97 0.50
N THR A 523 -5.47 -15.30 0.85
CA THR A 523 -6.00 -14.21 0.02
C THR A 523 -5.16 -12.93 0.07
N ASP A 524 -4.31 -12.76 1.07
CA ASP A 524 -3.34 -11.66 1.14
C ASP A 524 -2.18 -11.89 0.14
N VAL A 525 -1.87 -13.16 -0.15
CA VAL A 525 -0.90 -13.56 -1.17
C VAL A 525 -1.51 -13.54 -2.57
N TYR A 526 -2.74 -14.05 -2.69
CA TYR A 526 -3.50 -14.08 -3.93
C TYR A 526 -4.86 -13.38 -3.71
N PRO A 527 -4.91 -12.05 -3.88
CA PRO A 527 -6.14 -11.28 -3.70
C PRO A 527 -7.30 -11.85 -4.50
N THR A 528 -8.49 -11.88 -3.90
CA THR A 528 -9.72 -12.33 -4.56
C THR A 528 -10.13 -11.44 -5.73
N SER A 529 -9.50 -10.27 -5.89
CA SER A 529 -9.64 -9.39 -7.04
C SER A 529 -8.84 -9.84 -8.27
N LEU A 530 -7.93 -10.80 -8.13
CA LEU A 530 -7.19 -11.34 -9.28
C LEU A 530 -8.13 -12.11 -10.19
N SER A 531 -8.02 -11.87 -11.50
CA SER A 531 -8.63 -12.76 -12.49
C SER A 531 -8.02 -14.17 -12.40
N HIS A 532 -8.74 -15.19 -12.86
CA HIS A 532 -8.23 -16.57 -12.86
C HIS A 532 -6.89 -16.69 -13.60
N GLY A 533 -6.71 -15.98 -14.72
CA GLY A 533 -5.44 -15.94 -15.44
C GLY A 533 -4.29 -15.31 -14.63
N GLN A 534 -4.55 -14.22 -13.90
CA GLN A 534 -3.54 -13.61 -13.02
C GLN A 534 -3.17 -14.51 -11.84
N LEU A 535 -4.16 -15.16 -11.23
CA LEU A 535 -3.95 -16.13 -10.16
C LEU A 535 -3.14 -17.34 -10.66
N ALA A 536 -3.49 -17.88 -11.82
CA ALA A 536 -2.76 -18.97 -12.47
C ALA A 536 -1.30 -18.59 -12.73
N GLN A 537 -1.05 -17.39 -13.26
CA GLN A 537 0.29 -16.87 -13.50
C GLN A 537 1.11 -16.74 -12.21
N ALA A 538 0.50 -16.24 -11.13
CA ALA A 538 1.15 -16.12 -9.83
C ALA A 538 1.49 -17.49 -9.23
N LEU A 539 0.57 -18.45 -9.27
CA LEU A 539 0.81 -19.82 -8.81
C LEU A 539 1.94 -20.49 -9.59
N VAL A 540 1.91 -20.43 -10.93
CA VAL A 540 2.95 -21.04 -11.78
C VAL A 540 4.31 -20.42 -11.51
N ASN A 541 4.42 -19.10 -11.35
CA ASN A 541 5.68 -18.45 -11.05
C ASN A 541 6.24 -18.90 -9.69
N ASN A 542 5.37 -19.04 -8.69
CA ASN A 542 5.76 -19.48 -7.34
C ASN A 542 6.22 -20.94 -7.31
N ILE A 543 5.54 -21.82 -8.05
CA ILE A 543 5.80 -23.27 -8.07
C ILE A 543 6.98 -23.62 -8.97
N VAL A 544 7.03 -23.06 -10.17
CA VAL A 544 7.97 -23.50 -11.22
C VAL A 544 9.32 -22.82 -11.09
N LYS A 545 9.39 -21.58 -10.62
CA LYS A 545 10.64 -20.78 -10.54
C LYS A 545 11.42 -20.83 -11.86
N THR A 546 12.62 -21.42 -11.86
CA THR A 546 13.47 -21.60 -13.05
C THR A 546 13.55 -23.05 -13.53
N SER A 547 12.73 -23.95 -12.97
CA SER A 547 12.82 -25.41 -13.22
C SER A 547 12.26 -25.86 -14.58
N ALA A 548 11.45 -25.04 -15.24
CA ALA A 548 10.91 -25.32 -16.57
C ALA A 548 10.97 -24.09 -17.49
N SER A 549 10.84 -24.33 -18.80
CA SER A 549 10.87 -23.28 -19.82
C SER A 549 9.68 -22.33 -19.73
N ASP A 550 9.82 -21.10 -20.25
CA ASP A 550 8.72 -20.14 -20.25
C ASP A 550 7.53 -20.60 -21.09
N VAL A 551 7.76 -21.37 -22.16
CA VAL A 551 6.69 -22.00 -22.95
C VAL A 551 5.90 -22.99 -22.09
N THR A 552 6.61 -23.82 -21.31
CA THR A 552 5.99 -24.77 -20.37
C THR A 552 5.18 -24.04 -19.29
N LYS A 553 5.71 -22.94 -18.75
CA LYS A 553 4.98 -22.11 -17.78
C LYS A 553 3.70 -21.53 -18.37
N GLN A 554 3.75 -20.96 -19.58
CA GLN A 554 2.57 -20.41 -20.23
C GLN A 554 1.51 -21.48 -20.50
N GLN A 555 1.92 -22.69 -20.86
CA GLN A 555 0.98 -23.81 -20.99
C GLN A 555 0.33 -24.16 -19.64
N ALA A 556 1.10 -24.22 -18.55
CA ALA A 556 0.55 -24.49 -17.22
C ALA A 556 -0.41 -23.38 -16.74
N VAL A 557 -0.12 -22.11 -17.04
CA VAL A 557 -1.03 -20.99 -16.75
C VAL A 557 -2.35 -21.17 -17.49
N LYS A 558 -2.29 -21.54 -18.78
CA LYS A 558 -3.48 -21.84 -19.57
C LYS A 558 -4.28 -23.01 -18.98
N ASP A 559 -3.61 -24.11 -18.65
CA ASP A 559 -4.28 -25.31 -18.12
C ASP A 559 -4.98 -25.04 -16.78
N ILE A 560 -4.35 -24.25 -15.89
CA ILE A 560 -4.96 -23.83 -14.63
C ILE A 560 -6.14 -22.89 -14.87
N THR A 561 -6.00 -21.92 -15.78
CA THR A 561 -7.06 -20.97 -16.12
C THR A 561 -8.28 -21.71 -16.68
N ASP A 562 -8.07 -22.63 -17.62
CA ASP A 562 -9.13 -23.45 -18.21
C ASP A 562 -9.81 -24.35 -17.16
N ALA A 563 -9.07 -24.90 -16.19
CA ALA A 563 -9.65 -25.67 -15.10
C ALA A 563 -10.61 -24.83 -14.24
N MET A 564 -10.28 -23.56 -14.00
CA MET A 564 -11.12 -22.65 -13.22
C MET A 564 -12.30 -22.12 -14.04
N ASP A 565 -12.08 -21.70 -15.28
CA ASP A 565 -13.11 -21.08 -16.13
C ASP A 565 -14.08 -22.10 -16.74
N GLN A 566 -13.56 -23.22 -17.25
CA GLN A 566 -14.34 -24.18 -18.03
C GLN A 566 -14.81 -25.36 -17.19
N ALA A 567 -13.95 -25.87 -16.31
CA ALA A 567 -14.28 -26.98 -15.43
C ALA A 567 -14.84 -26.53 -14.06
N ASN A 568 -14.91 -25.22 -13.82
CA ASN A 568 -15.42 -24.61 -12.59
C ASN A 568 -14.73 -25.13 -11.32
N TRP A 569 -13.42 -25.37 -11.40
CA TRP A 569 -12.63 -25.81 -10.25
C TRP A 569 -12.41 -24.67 -9.26
N THR A 570 -12.50 -24.99 -7.97
CA THR A 570 -12.07 -24.08 -6.91
C THR A 570 -10.54 -23.94 -6.91
N VAL A 571 -10.01 -22.83 -6.36
CA VAL A 571 -8.56 -22.65 -6.16
C VAL A 571 -7.98 -23.81 -5.34
N GLY A 572 -8.70 -24.29 -4.32
CA GLY A 572 -8.29 -25.44 -3.53
C GLY A 572 -8.17 -26.74 -4.35
N GLN A 573 -9.11 -27.00 -5.27
CA GLN A 573 -9.02 -28.14 -6.19
C GLN A 573 -7.83 -28.05 -7.13
N VAL A 574 -7.56 -26.86 -7.68
CA VAL A 574 -6.37 -26.61 -8.53
C VAL A 574 -5.10 -26.92 -7.74
N ILE A 575 -4.92 -26.33 -6.55
CA ILE A 575 -3.72 -26.55 -5.74
C ILE A 575 -3.55 -28.02 -5.38
N TYR A 576 -4.63 -28.69 -4.96
CA TYR A 576 -4.63 -30.11 -4.63
C TYR A 576 -4.19 -30.97 -5.81
N GLN A 577 -4.70 -30.69 -7.01
CA GLN A 577 -4.33 -31.43 -8.21
C GLN A 577 -2.87 -31.17 -8.61
N VAL A 578 -2.41 -29.92 -8.54
CA VAL A 578 -1.05 -29.53 -8.95
C VAL A 578 0.00 -30.26 -8.11
N PHE A 579 -0.12 -30.25 -6.78
CA PHE A 579 0.88 -30.95 -5.96
C PHE A 579 0.77 -32.48 -6.08
N GLY A 580 -0.43 -33.00 -6.34
CA GLY A 580 -0.62 -34.42 -6.63
C GLY A 580 0.11 -34.83 -7.91
N ASN A 581 0.03 -34.00 -8.96
CA ASN A 581 0.74 -34.22 -10.22
C ASN A 581 2.27 -34.15 -10.01
N LEU A 582 2.76 -33.09 -9.37
CA LEU A 582 4.20 -32.91 -9.11
C LEU A 582 4.80 -34.04 -8.28
N ALA A 583 4.04 -34.58 -7.32
CA ALA A 583 4.47 -35.73 -6.52
C ALA A 583 4.53 -37.05 -7.32
N SER A 584 3.86 -37.11 -8.48
CA SER A 584 3.75 -38.32 -9.30
C SER A 584 4.69 -38.37 -10.51
N PHE A 585 5.14 -37.21 -11.00
CA PHE A 585 6.04 -37.14 -12.15
C PHE A 585 7.40 -37.78 -11.83
N ALA A 586 7.89 -38.60 -12.77
CA ALA A 586 9.25 -39.10 -12.70
C ALA A 586 10.24 -37.94 -12.88
N TYR A 587 11.36 -37.93 -12.16
CA TYR A 587 12.39 -36.89 -12.32
C TYR A 587 13.07 -36.90 -13.70
N THR A 588 12.87 -37.98 -14.47
CA THR A 588 13.30 -38.10 -15.87
C THR A 588 12.26 -37.57 -16.87
N ASP A 589 11.11 -37.09 -16.40
CA ASP A 589 10.11 -36.48 -17.28
C ASP A 589 10.69 -35.24 -17.98
N ALA A 590 10.56 -35.20 -19.30
CA ALA A 590 11.18 -34.17 -20.13
C ALA A 590 10.59 -32.76 -19.92
N THR A 591 9.37 -32.66 -19.39
CA THR A 591 8.66 -31.39 -19.20
C THR A 591 8.69 -30.96 -17.74
N TRP A 592 8.36 -31.88 -16.83
CA TRP A 592 8.11 -31.59 -15.42
C TRP A 592 9.09 -32.26 -14.46
N GLY A 593 10.04 -33.07 -14.95
CA GLY A 593 10.96 -33.83 -14.09
C GLY A 593 11.82 -32.94 -13.19
N ASN A 594 12.29 -31.81 -13.71
CA ASN A 594 13.02 -30.81 -12.91
C ASN A 594 12.13 -30.16 -11.86
N THR A 595 10.91 -29.75 -12.22
CA THR A 595 9.97 -29.15 -11.25
C THR A 595 9.56 -30.14 -10.17
N ALA A 596 9.33 -31.40 -10.52
CA ALA A 596 9.04 -32.47 -9.57
C ALA A 596 10.23 -32.71 -8.60
N LYS A 597 11.46 -32.69 -9.12
CA LYS A 597 12.67 -32.82 -8.28
C LYS A 597 12.89 -31.60 -7.38
N GLN A 598 12.67 -30.38 -7.88
CA GLN A 598 12.69 -29.17 -7.07
C GLN A 598 11.68 -29.26 -5.93
N PHE A 599 10.45 -29.66 -6.23
CA PHE A 599 9.38 -29.81 -5.25
C PHE A 599 9.72 -30.84 -4.17
N ALA A 600 10.33 -31.97 -4.55
CA ALA A 600 10.84 -32.95 -3.60
C ALA A 600 11.95 -32.39 -2.69
N ASN A 601 12.86 -31.58 -3.26
CA ASN A 601 13.91 -30.91 -2.49
C ASN A 601 13.33 -29.89 -1.50
N GLU A 602 12.35 -29.09 -1.93
CA GLU A 602 11.62 -28.14 -1.08
C GLU A 602 10.92 -28.85 0.08
N ILE A 603 10.29 -30.01 -0.16
CA ILE A 603 9.67 -30.81 0.91
C ILE A 603 10.71 -31.27 1.94
N ALA A 604 11.90 -31.71 1.50
CA ALA A 604 12.96 -32.13 2.42
C ALA A 604 13.45 -30.95 3.30
N VAL A 605 13.69 -29.79 2.69
CA VAL A 605 14.11 -28.58 3.42
C VAL A 605 13.01 -28.08 4.35
N ALA A 606 11.75 -28.06 3.91
CA ALA A 606 10.62 -27.62 4.72
C ALA A 606 10.40 -28.50 5.95
N LYS A 607 10.57 -29.83 5.82
CA LYS A 607 10.53 -30.77 6.95
C LYS A 607 11.68 -30.54 7.92
N THR A 608 12.90 -30.30 7.44
CA THR A 608 14.02 -30.03 8.35
C THR A 608 13.85 -28.71 9.09
N TYR A 609 13.41 -27.65 8.39
CA TYR A 609 13.10 -26.37 9.02
C TYR A 609 12.00 -26.48 10.08
N THR A 610 10.93 -27.21 9.76
CA THR A 610 9.72 -27.31 10.60
C THR A 610 9.86 -28.34 11.73
N ASP A 611 10.29 -29.56 11.41
CA ASP A 611 10.19 -30.73 12.29
C ASP A 611 11.48 -30.93 13.10
N THR A 612 12.63 -30.66 12.47
CA THR A 612 13.95 -30.95 13.06
C THR A 612 14.48 -29.73 13.81
N LEU A 613 14.44 -28.56 13.15
CA LEU A 613 14.92 -27.31 13.74
C LEU A 613 13.86 -26.58 14.57
N SER A 614 12.60 -27.06 14.53
CA SER A 614 11.45 -26.50 15.26
C SER A 614 11.28 -24.99 15.07
N GLN A 615 11.65 -24.48 13.90
CA GLN A 615 11.60 -23.05 13.61
C GLN A 615 10.14 -22.61 13.44
N SER A 616 9.79 -21.50 14.07
CA SER A 616 8.43 -20.99 14.13
C SER A 616 8.43 -19.50 13.85
N THR A 617 7.60 -19.08 12.91
CA THR A 617 7.28 -17.66 12.70
C THR A 617 5.96 -17.56 11.97
N THR A 618 5.27 -16.43 12.15
CA THR A 618 4.09 -16.09 11.35
C THR A 618 4.44 -15.19 10.15
N ASP A 619 5.69 -14.70 10.09
CA ASP A 619 6.18 -13.89 8.98
C ASP A 619 6.39 -14.74 7.74
N LEU A 620 5.47 -14.60 6.79
CA LEU A 620 5.51 -15.32 5.52
C LEU A 620 6.76 -14.97 4.68
N ALA A 621 7.32 -13.77 4.82
CA ALA A 621 8.53 -13.39 4.09
C ALA A 621 9.72 -14.25 4.54
N THR A 622 9.91 -14.42 5.85
CA THR A 622 10.90 -15.34 6.42
C THR A 622 10.63 -16.80 6.00
N LEU A 623 9.38 -17.26 6.05
CA LEU A 623 9.08 -18.65 5.66
C LEU A 623 9.37 -18.92 4.16
N ARG A 624 9.20 -17.91 3.31
CA ARG A 624 9.53 -17.96 1.87
C ARG A 624 11.03 -17.91 1.62
N SER A 625 11.78 -17.12 2.40
CA SER A 625 13.22 -16.97 2.20
C SER A 625 13.95 -18.31 2.28
N VAL A 626 13.54 -19.16 3.22
CA VAL A 626 14.08 -20.52 3.40
C VAL A 626 13.94 -21.38 2.14
N MET A 627 12.87 -21.18 1.36
CA MET A 627 12.60 -21.91 0.11
C MET A 627 13.19 -21.25 -1.13
N ALA A 628 13.57 -19.97 -1.06
CA ALA A 628 14.00 -19.20 -2.22
C ALA A 628 15.21 -19.81 -2.97
N PRO A 629 16.30 -20.26 -2.31
CA PRO A 629 17.45 -20.83 -3.01
C PRO A 629 17.28 -22.32 -3.37
N VAL A 630 16.19 -22.96 -2.96
CA VAL A 630 15.97 -24.40 -3.21
C VAL A 630 15.55 -24.61 -4.66
N SER A 631 16.31 -25.47 -5.37
CA SER A 631 16.09 -25.81 -6.77
C SER A 631 16.24 -27.31 -7.01
N HIS A 632 15.98 -27.77 -8.24
CA HIS A 632 16.23 -29.15 -8.67
C HIS A 632 17.72 -29.58 -8.63
N LEU A 633 18.63 -28.61 -8.51
CA LEU A 633 20.08 -28.81 -8.41
C LEU A 633 20.60 -28.80 -6.96
N SER A 634 19.78 -28.36 -6.00
CA SER A 634 20.18 -28.33 -4.59
C SER A 634 20.46 -29.74 -4.07
N ASP A 635 21.57 -29.92 -3.37
CA ASP A 635 21.88 -31.16 -2.67
C ASP A 635 21.23 -31.15 -1.29
N VAL A 636 20.24 -32.02 -1.12
CA VAL A 636 19.47 -32.19 0.12
C VAL A 636 19.57 -33.63 0.62
N SER A 637 20.63 -34.35 0.24
CA SER A 637 20.76 -35.80 0.51
C SER A 637 20.94 -36.14 1.99
N THR A 638 21.37 -35.19 2.82
CA THR A 638 21.56 -35.35 4.27
C THR A 638 20.92 -34.21 5.07
N PRO A 639 20.56 -34.44 6.34
CA PRO A 639 20.07 -33.37 7.23
C PRO A 639 21.05 -32.20 7.35
N ASP A 640 22.36 -32.46 7.46
CA ASP A 640 23.37 -31.40 7.58
C ASP A 640 23.43 -30.48 6.36
N LEU A 641 23.27 -31.03 5.15
CA LEU A 641 23.21 -30.26 3.92
C LEU A 641 21.93 -29.41 3.86
N GLN A 642 20.81 -29.95 4.34
CA GLN A 642 19.54 -29.21 4.42
C GLN A 642 19.64 -28.06 5.44
N ILE A 643 20.21 -28.29 6.62
CA ILE A 643 20.45 -27.25 7.64
C ILE A 643 21.38 -26.16 7.10
N THR A 644 22.46 -26.55 6.42
CA THR A 644 23.40 -25.60 5.80
C THR A 644 22.70 -24.73 4.77
N LEU A 645 21.86 -25.33 3.92
CA LEU A 645 21.09 -24.60 2.91
C LEU A 645 20.09 -23.62 3.54
N ILE A 646 19.41 -24.03 4.63
CA ILE A 646 18.51 -23.17 5.40
C ILE A 646 19.27 -21.96 5.98
N GLY A 647 20.41 -22.20 6.63
CA GLY A 647 21.24 -21.13 7.20
C GLY A 647 21.70 -20.14 6.13
N GLN A 648 22.15 -20.63 4.98
CA GLN A 648 22.51 -19.78 3.83
C GLN A 648 21.32 -18.97 3.32
N ALA A 649 20.15 -19.59 3.20
CA ALA A 649 18.93 -18.95 2.72
C ALA A 649 18.53 -17.75 3.58
N LEU A 650 18.52 -17.95 4.91
CA LEU A 650 18.19 -16.91 5.89
C LEU A 650 19.17 -15.73 5.83
N MET A 651 20.45 -15.98 5.52
CA MET A 651 21.49 -14.96 5.44
C MET A 651 21.57 -14.24 4.09
N GLN A 652 21.01 -14.80 3.01
CA GLN A 652 21.01 -14.17 1.68
C GLN A 652 19.75 -13.36 1.35
N ALA A 653 18.61 -13.73 1.92
CA ALA A 653 17.29 -13.20 1.53
C ALA A 653 16.96 -11.78 1.97
#